data_AF-A0A0D2EJZ3-F1
#
_entry.id   AF-A0A0D2EJZ3-F1
#
_cell.length_a   1.000
_cell.length_b   1.000
_cell.length_c   1.000
_cell.angle_alpha   90.00
_cell.angle_beta   90.00
_cell.angle_gamma   90.00
#
_symmetry.space_group_name_H-M   'P 1'
#
loop_
_entity.id
_entity.type
_entity.pdbx_description
1 polymer ?
#
loop_
_entity_poly.entity_id
_entity_poly.type
_entity_poly.pdbx_seq_one_letter_code
_entity_poly.pdbx_strand_id
1 'polypeptide(L)'
;MRNIAGPRRTQFSSCDACRSSRLACDAARVGYDPSQQQWAGSCSRCTRRKRPCTFEWIKDAKRPVKQPRRSKRAASQQHISSSSPESIRAGGENTTTSTPSISQQSIGHTPTRTADSHAVLLNVSPPTSLSPSLDSITSSVGEWLDCVYESCFEQIFGFWLGRDCCPFVWDPKYEVVFAPSRLFAELDASIDQDWEARNLDDTATPLSQRLERNRQIDQSLRHAIRSFASQWLHIIPRQERLGLVHEEVVRDLWRTSRRDMLKVINRVSYRSVLTLFLFGLTPIPVRVTKEEEMDGVTGQICVQAALQQVQRLRERQRNCQFNGSKVTLNLDPLASPKTTSLPLSQTFLSSESRAYWGALTFDTSASLTLNFRSSLTSGLHGVGSESSWRVLRMGAHSFRTRTQDWRTPTFEVSDDTASQIIAAAVACKVYVWKMIAVLKEALREGDEEEKVEQAWAAFIESVDLFQDGFRPLLNACERRLHFLSQVERLNWYEVMLHYHLGILMLVDAVEAAERNDLLPQLTEHRLDAEREVVNALKFGLESTLAIRPTAAVQTTSAEAPVSITASFVQIDPYPHHMVAGVQLMNKVISREYRLGKIKLETYKYLKSTLLKALEELPPTSKSVQEARQHLQTSLIELKPRTANSRETYIV
;
A
#
# COMPACT_ATOMS: atom_id res chain seq x y z
N MET A 1 -6.88 -32.05 -38.50
CA MET A 1 -6.45 -31.04 -37.50
C MET A 1 -5.82 -29.86 -38.25
N ARG A 2 -6.06 -28.61 -37.83
CA ARG A 2 -5.34 -27.43 -38.34
C ARG A 2 -4.45 -26.89 -37.21
N ASN A 3 -3.17 -26.67 -37.48
CA ASN A 3 -2.24 -26.12 -36.49
C ASN A 3 -2.54 -24.63 -36.26
N ILE A 4 -3.06 -24.28 -35.08
CA ILE A 4 -3.16 -22.90 -34.63
C ILE A 4 -1.80 -22.54 -34.01
N ALA A 5 -1.05 -21.67 -34.68
CA ALA A 5 0.21 -21.15 -34.14
C ALA A 5 -0.08 -20.20 -32.97
N GLY A 6 0.58 -20.43 -31.83
CA GLY A 6 0.44 -19.57 -30.65
C GLY A 6 0.91 -18.13 -30.90
N PRO A 7 0.42 -17.14 -30.13
CA PRO A 7 0.72 -15.73 -30.34
C PRO A 7 2.22 -15.43 -30.16
N ARG A 8 2.90 -15.04 -31.25
CA ARG A 8 4.28 -14.55 -31.19
C ARG A 8 4.36 -13.27 -30.35
N ARG A 9 5.33 -13.20 -29.45
CA ARG A 9 5.60 -12.04 -28.58
C ARG A 9 6.13 -10.86 -29.43
N THR A 10 5.26 -9.91 -29.79
CA THR A 10 5.53 -8.84 -30.75
C THR A 10 6.41 -7.70 -30.19
N GLN A 11 7.69 -7.99 -30.00
CA GLN A 11 8.72 -6.95 -29.84
C GLN A 11 8.79 -6.06 -31.10
N PHE A 12 9.25 -4.81 -30.95
CA PHE A 12 9.42 -3.84 -32.06
C PHE A 12 8.13 -3.50 -32.84
N SER A 13 7.00 -3.33 -32.12
CA SER A 13 5.67 -3.10 -32.70
C SER A 13 5.12 -1.67 -32.54
N SER A 14 5.83 -0.76 -31.86
CA SER A 14 5.35 0.59 -31.51
C SER A 14 6.17 1.72 -32.14
N CYS A 15 5.50 2.81 -32.53
CA CYS A 15 6.12 4.03 -33.07
C CYS A 15 6.77 4.88 -31.96
N ASP A 16 7.68 5.78 -32.35
CA ASP A 16 8.40 6.69 -31.44
C ASP A 16 7.41 7.49 -30.57
N ALA A 17 6.33 8.02 -31.16
CA ALA A 17 5.36 8.88 -30.49
C ALA A 17 4.52 8.12 -29.44
N CYS A 18 4.05 6.90 -29.73
CA CYS A 18 3.37 6.07 -28.75
C CYS A 18 4.33 5.57 -27.66
N ARG A 19 5.55 5.14 -28.04
CA ARG A 19 6.58 4.65 -27.10
C ARG A 19 7.00 5.70 -26.09
N SER A 20 7.29 6.93 -26.56
CA SER A 20 7.61 8.08 -25.70
C SER A 20 6.44 8.49 -24.80
N SER A 21 5.20 8.38 -25.30
CA SER A 21 3.98 8.60 -24.50
C SER A 21 3.66 7.43 -23.54
N ARG A 22 4.41 6.32 -23.56
CA ARG A 22 4.10 5.05 -22.87
C ARG A 22 2.72 4.45 -23.20
N LEU A 23 2.21 4.69 -24.41
CA LEU A 23 0.91 4.18 -24.86
C LEU A 23 1.04 3.01 -25.82
N ALA A 24 0.03 2.12 -25.83
CA ALA A 24 -0.10 1.09 -26.84
C ALA A 24 -0.16 1.68 -28.26
N CYS A 25 0.40 0.96 -29.23
CA CYS A 25 0.48 1.38 -30.62
C CYS A 25 -0.20 0.34 -31.51
N ASP A 26 -1.17 0.79 -32.31
CA ASP A 26 -1.95 -0.05 -33.23
C ASP A 26 -1.31 -0.18 -34.63
N ALA A 27 -0.09 0.35 -34.84
CA ALA A 27 0.59 0.34 -36.14
C ALA A 27 0.61 -1.03 -36.82
N ALA A 28 0.93 -2.10 -36.08
CA ALA A 28 0.96 -3.47 -36.62
C ALA A 28 -0.44 -4.01 -37.01
N ARG A 29 -1.53 -3.44 -36.49
CA ARG A 29 -2.91 -3.73 -36.95
C ARG A 29 -3.27 -2.96 -38.22
N VAL A 30 -2.70 -1.77 -38.43
CA VAL A 30 -2.87 -0.95 -39.64
C VAL A 30 -1.73 -1.13 -40.68
N GLY A 31 -1.14 -2.34 -40.72
CA GLY A 31 -0.23 -2.76 -41.79
C GLY A 31 1.24 -2.36 -41.64
N TYR A 32 1.70 -1.89 -40.49
CA TYR A 32 3.13 -1.71 -40.25
C TYR A 32 3.85 -3.05 -40.03
N ASP A 33 4.76 -3.40 -40.94
CA ASP A 33 5.67 -4.54 -40.83
C ASP A 33 7.10 -4.05 -40.54
N PRO A 34 7.73 -4.43 -39.41
CA PRO A 34 9.12 -4.07 -39.09
C PRO A 34 10.19 -4.58 -40.06
N SER A 35 9.85 -5.42 -41.04
CA SER A 35 10.73 -5.88 -42.13
C SER A 35 10.65 -5.03 -43.39
N GLN A 36 9.56 -4.27 -43.59
CA GLN A 36 9.39 -3.39 -44.74
C GLN A 36 10.09 -2.04 -44.51
N GLN A 37 10.88 -1.60 -45.49
CA GLN A 37 11.72 -0.40 -45.34
C GLN A 37 10.95 0.92 -45.45
N GLN A 38 9.75 0.92 -46.03
CA GLN A 38 8.90 2.10 -46.22
C GLN A 38 7.43 1.75 -45.94
N TRP A 39 6.94 2.17 -44.77
CA TRP A 39 5.51 2.23 -44.47
C TRP A 39 5.08 3.69 -44.45
N ALA A 40 4.13 4.06 -45.33
CA ALA A 40 3.63 5.43 -45.46
C ALA A 40 2.37 5.70 -44.60
N GLY A 41 1.94 4.72 -43.80
CA GLY A 41 0.78 4.85 -42.92
C GLY A 41 1.09 5.59 -41.62
N SER A 42 0.05 5.75 -40.80
CA SER A 42 0.14 6.29 -39.44
C SER A 42 -0.84 5.54 -38.54
N CYS A 43 -0.41 5.17 -37.34
CA CYS A 43 -1.29 4.48 -36.39
C CYS A 43 -2.42 5.41 -35.92
N SER A 44 -3.57 4.85 -35.56
CA SER A 44 -4.80 5.60 -35.27
C SER A 44 -4.56 6.68 -34.21
N ARG A 45 -3.72 6.40 -33.21
CA ARG A 45 -3.33 7.39 -32.19
C ARG A 45 -2.48 8.54 -32.73
N CYS A 46 -1.54 8.30 -33.65
CA CYS A 46 -0.73 9.36 -34.27
C CYS A 46 -1.55 10.20 -35.25
N THR A 47 -2.41 9.54 -36.03
CA THR A 47 -3.36 10.18 -36.96
C THR A 47 -4.32 11.12 -36.20
N ARG A 48 -4.96 10.61 -35.12
CA ARG A 48 -5.85 11.40 -34.25
C ARG A 48 -5.13 12.58 -33.59
N ARG A 49 -3.85 12.42 -33.20
CA ARG A 49 -3.04 13.47 -32.56
C ARG A 49 -2.29 14.40 -33.55
N LYS A 50 -2.45 14.20 -34.87
CA LYS A 50 -1.68 14.92 -35.92
C LYS A 50 -0.16 14.93 -35.69
N ARG A 51 0.40 13.83 -35.17
CA ARG A 51 1.84 13.67 -34.88
C ARG A 51 2.51 12.74 -35.90
N PRO A 52 3.80 12.95 -36.24
CA PRO A 52 4.53 12.05 -37.12
C PRO A 52 4.65 10.64 -36.50
N CYS A 53 4.29 9.61 -37.27
CA CYS A 53 4.28 8.22 -36.84
C CYS A 53 5.57 7.49 -37.25
N THR A 54 6.70 7.87 -36.65
CA THR A 54 8.04 7.34 -37.00
C THR A 54 8.41 6.08 -36.21
N PHE A 55 9.44 5.36 -36.66
CA PHE A 55 10.00 4.17 -36.01
C PHE A 55 11.52 4.22 -35.98
N GLU A 56 12.10 5.41 -35.79
CA GLU A 56 13.56 5.59 -35.82
C GLU A 56 14.22 4.81 -34.67
N TRP A 57 13.57 4.71 -33.51
CA TRP A 57 14.09 3.87 -32.42
C TRP A 57 14.26 2.39 -32.81
N ILE A 58 13.44 1.85 -33.72
CA ILE A 58 13.57 0.47 -34.20
C ILE A 58 14.74 0.37 -35.16
N LYS A 59 14.96 1.36 -36.01
CA LYS A 59 16.13 1.43 -36.90
C LYS A 59 17.42 1.52 -36.09
N ASP A 60 17.45 2.33 -35.04
CA ASP A 60 18.60 2.45 -34.14
C ASP A 60 18.82 1.19 -33.30
N ALA A 61 17.76 0.56 -32.78
CA ALA A 61 17.86 -0.73 -32.09
C ALA A 61 18.31 -1.89 -33.00
N LYS A 62 18.12 -1.77 -34.33
CA LYS A 62 18.59 -2.73 -35.34
C LYS A 62 19.99 -2.38 -35.91
N ARG A 63 20.58 -1.23 -35.58
CA ARG A 63 21.94 -0.87 -36.04
C ARG A 63 22.99 -1.61 -35.20
N PRO A 64 23.88 -2.43 -35.78
CA PRO A 64 25.01 -2.97 -35.04
C PRO A 64 25.94 -1.83 -34.61
N VAL A 65 26.27 -1.78 -33.32
CA VAL A 65 27.07 -0.69 -32.72
C VAL A 65 28.48 -0.70 -33.30
N LYS A 66 28.78 0.27 -34.17
CA LYS A 66 30.16 0.55 -34.60
C LYS A 66 30.92 1.15 -33.41
N GLN A 67 31.80 0.36 -32.80
CA GLN A 67 32.64 0.81 -31.69
C GLN A 67 33.51 2.02 -32.09
N PRO A 68 33.71 3.01 -31.20
CA PRO A 68 34.71 4.05 -31.40
C PRO A 68 36.13 3.46 -31.49
N ARG A 69 36.96 4.02 -32.37
CA ARG A 69 38.39 3.64 -32.49
C ARG A 69 39.13 3.88 -31.17
N ARG A 70 39.53 2.82 -30.46
CA ARG A 70 40.59 2.89 -29.43
C ARG A 70 41.96 2.82 -30.12
N SER A 71 42.93 3.62 -29.66
CA SER A 71 44.24 3.72 -30.32
C SER A 71 45.12 2.47 -30.13
N LYS A 72 46.12 2.31 -31.00
CA LYS A 72 46.98 1.11 -31.15
C LYS A 72 47.95 0.90 -29.98
N ARG A 73 48.17 -0.37 -29.59
CA ARG A 73 49.53 -0.97 -29.51
C ARG A 73 49.47 -2.51 -29.57
N ALA A 74 50.55 -3.12 -30.08
CA ALA A 74 50.96 -4.54 -30.15
C ALA A 74 49.95 -5.62 -29.67
N ALA A 75 49.52 -6.57 -30.52
CA ALA A 75 50.23 -7.80 -30.96
C ALA A 75 50.29 -8.90 -29.86
N SER A 76 50.12 -10.20 -30.14
CA SER A 76 50.19 -10.93 -31.42
C SER A 76 49.22 -12.13 -31.50
N GLN A 77 49.04 -12.69 -32.72
CA GLN A 77 48.78 -14.12 -33.13
C GLN A 77 47.90 -15.07 -32.26
N GLN A 78 47.10 -16.01 -32.82
CA GLN A 78 46.72 -16.38 -34.20
C GLN A 78 45.51 -17.36 -34.19
N HIS A 79 44.70 -17.35 -35.27
CA HIS A 79 43.78 -18.42 -35.75
C HIS A 79 42.60 -18.86 -34.83
N ILE A 80 41.34 -18.91 -35.31
CA ILE A 80 40.70 -19.77 -36.36
C ILE A 80 40.54 -21.23 -35.90
N SER A 81 39.38 -21.90 -35.97
CA SER A 81 37.95 -21.53 -36.20
C SER A 81 37.08 -22.79 -36.02
N SER A 82 35.76 -22.65 -35.82
CA SER A 82 34.70 -23.67 -36.11
C SER A 82 34.77 -25.01 -35.34
N SER A 83 33.69 -25.77 -35.12
CA SER A 83 32.24 -25.57 -35.36
C SER A 83 31.45 -26.57 -34.49
N SER A 84 30.19 -26.27 -34.15
CA SER A 84 29.22 -27.28 -33.68
C SER A 84 28.94 -28.33 -34.77
N PRO A 85 28.43 -29.53 -34.41
CA PRO A 85 26.96 -29.67 -34.53
C PRO A 85 26.27 -30.58 -33.48
N GLU A 86 24.95 -30.53 -33.55
CA GLU A 86 23.94 -31.51 -33.11
C GLU A 86 24.13 -32.91 -33.76
N SER A 87 23.53 -34.05 -33.34
CA SER A 87 22.74 -34.46 -32.16
C SER A 87 22.41 -36.00 -32.23
N ILE A 88 21.49 -36.49 -31.38
CA ILE A 88 20.69 -37.77 -31.47
C ILE A 88 21.24 -39.07 -30.82
N ARG A 89 20.47 -39.54 -29.81
CA ARG A 89 19.98 -40.90 -29.40
C ARG A 89 20.61 -42.17 -30.07
N ALA A 90 20.66 -43.38 -29.47
CA ALA A 90 19.80 -43.99 -28.42
C ALA A 90 20.36 -45.31 -27.81
N GLY A 91 19.85 -45.72 -26.63
CA GLY A 91 19.58 -47.13 -26.24
C GLY A 91 20.67 -47.98 -25.54
N GLY A 92 20.26 -48.93 -24.68
CA GLY A 92 21.04 -50.16 -24.36
C GLY A 92 21.45 -50.47 -22.90
N GLU A 93 20.48 -50.85 -22.05
CA GLU A 93 20.51 -51.87 -20.96
C GLU A 93 21.78 -52.24 -20.12
N ASN A 94 21.60 -52.27 -18.79
CA ASN A 94 22.03 -53.24 -17.74
C ASN A 94 23.30 -54.12 -17.97
N THR A 95 24.19 -54.39 -17.00
CA THR A 95 23.94 -54.98 -15.66
C THR A 95 25.22 -54.93 -14.76
N THR A 96 25.14 -55.42 -13.51
CA THR A 96 26.17 -55.63 -12.44
C THR A 96 27.61 -56.01 -12.89
N THR A 97 28.70 -55.84 -12.09
CA THR A 97 28.87 -56.26 -10.67
C THR A 97 30.16 -55.71 -10.00
N SER A 98 30.31 -55.94 -8.68
CA SER A 98 31.54 -56.18 -7.89
C SER A 98 32.56 -55.05 -7.59
N THR A 99 32.59 -54.67 -6.32
CA THR A 99 33.78 -54.21 -5.55
C THR A 99 34.81 -55.33 -5.35
N PRO A 100 36.06 -55.01 -4.96
CA PRO A 100 36.45 -55.22 -3.55
C PRO A 100 37.26 -54.05 -2.94
N SER A 101 37.58 -54.16 -1.65
CA SER A 101 38.17 -53.12 -0.80
C SER A 101 39.56 -53.47 -0.27
N ILE A 102 40.37 -52.43 0.06
CA ILE A 102 41.49 -52.41 1.03
C ILE A 102 41.98 -50.93 1.18
N SER A 103 42.74 -50.53 2.21
CA SER A 103 42.43 -50.50 3.65
C SER A 103 43.63 -49.95 4.45
N GLN A 104 43.42 -48.90 5.25
CA GLN A 104 44.34 -48.43 6.31
C GLN A 104 45.71 -47.86 5.83
N GLN A 105 46.53 -47.18 6.65
CA GLN A 105 46.48 -46.85 8.08
C GLN A 105 47.09 -45.44 8.38
N SER A 106 47.07 -44.98 9.63
CA SER A 106 47.57 -43.67 10.07
C SER A 106 48.93 -43.74 10.78
N ILE A 107 49.62 -42.59 10.91
CA ILE A 107 50.77 -42.39 11.81
C ILE A 107 50.62 -41.02 12.50
N GLY A 108 51.01 -40.92 13.77
CA GLY A 108 51.30 -39.66 14.46
C GLY A 108 52.08 -39.92 15.75
N HIS A 109 52.80 -38.93 16.27
CA HIS A 109 53.33 -38.88 17.65
C HIS A 109 53.78 -37.45 18.03
N THR A 110 53.73 -37.12 19.32
CA THR A 110 54.13 -35.84 19.96
C THR A 110 55.46 -35.97 20.73
N PRO A 111 56.15 -34.85 21.07
CA PRO A 111 56.27 -34.51 22.50
C PRO A 111 56.43 -33.01 22.91
N THR A 112 55.54 -32.54 23.79
CA THR A 112 55.82 -32.10 25.19
C THR A 112 56.91 -31.04 25.58
N ARG A 113 56.47 -29.84 26.03
CA ARG A 113 57.02 -28.91 27.11
C ARG A 113 58.45 -28.31 26.90
N THR A 114 58.91 -27.16 27.44
CA THR A 114 58.48 -26.02 28.34
C THR A 114 59.52 -24.85 28.18
N ALA A 115 59.45 -23.59 28.70
CA ALA A 115 58.49 -22.75 29.46
C ALA A 115 58.83 -21.22 29.25
N ASP A 116 58.89 -20.42 30.33
CA ASP A 116 59.60 -19.13 30.58
C ASP A 116 59.24 -17.82 29.82
N SER A 117 57.95 -17.45 29.96
CA SER A 117 57.48 -16.31 30.78
C SER A 117 58.00 -14.85 30.64
N HIS A 118 57.01 -13.93 30.69
CA HIS A 118 57.02 -12.51 31.14
C HIS A 118 57.59 -11.39 30.24
N ALA A 119 56.66 -10.70 29.57
CA ALA A 119 56.58 -9.23 29.58
C ALA A 119 55.10 -8.80 29.65
N VAL A 120 54.77 -7.78 30.47
CA VAL A 120 53.38 -7.28 30.62
C VAL A 120 53.24 -5.98 29.84
N LEU A 121 52.19 -5.89 29.01
CA LEU A 121 51.72 -4.62 28.44
C LEU A 121 50.26 -4.39 28.82
N LEU A 122 49.98 -3.17 29.30
CA LEU A 122 48.67 -2.77 29.81
C LEU A 122 47.70 -2.52 28.65
N ASN A 123 46.62 -3.31 28.60
CA ASN A 123 45.57 -3.12 27.61
C ASN A 123 44.63 -2.00 28.09
N VAL A 124 44.84 -0.77 27.62
CA VAL A 124 44.05 0.40 28.02
C VAL A 124 42.68 0.36 27.34
N SER A 125 41.63 0.05 28.10
CA SER A 125 40.25 0.17 27.64
C SER A 125 39.92 1.63 27.28
N PRO A 126 39.24 1.91 26.15
CA PRO A 126 38.68 3.23 25.90
C PRO A 126 37.61 3.56 26.94
N PRO A 127 37.42 4.84 27.31
CA PRO A 127 36.54 5.24 28.40
C PRO A 127 35.07 4.95 28.07
N THR A 128 34.38 4.26 28.99
CA THR A 128 32.95 3.97 28.88
C THR A 128 32.12 5.25 28.93
N SER A 129 31.59 5.68 27.78
CA SER A 129 30.58 6.74 27.74
C SER A 129 29.29 6.25 28.39
N LEU A 130 28.82 6.94 29.43
CA LEU A 130 27.54 6.69 30.09
C LEU A 130 26.35 7.20 29.24
N SER A 131 26.25 6.72 28.00
CA SER A 131 25.04 6.77 27.19
C SER A 131 24.11 5.62 27.60
N PRO A 132 22.81 5.86 27.90
CA PRO A 132 21.86 4.77 28.07
C PRO A 132 21.82 3.88 26.81
N SER A 133 21.56 2.58 26.96
CA SER A 133 21.39 1.72 25.79
C SER A 133 20.17 2.15 24.99
N LEU A 134 20.25 2.05 23.66
CA LEU A 134 19.15 2.39 22.76
C LEU A 134 17.87 1.64 23.16
N ASP A 135 17.99 0.38 23.56
CA ASP A 135 16.90 -0.46 24.08
C ASP A 135 16.15 0.22 25.23
N SER A 136 16.86 0.79 26.20
CA SER A 136 16.28 1.47 27.36
C SER A 136 15.50 2.73 26.97
N ILE A 137 15.98 3.50 25.99
CA ILE A 137 15.30 4.73 25.53
C ILE A 137 14.12 4.38 24.62
N THR A 138 14.17 3.26 23.89
CA THR A 138 13.02 2.73 23.13
C THR A 138 11.91 2.12 24.00
N SER A 139 12.04 2.10 25.33
CA SER A 139 10.99 1.59 26.22
C SER A 139 9.84 2.59 26.40
N SER A 140 10.06 3.76 27.02
CA SER A 140 8.97 4.73 27.27
C SER A 140 8.43 5.34 25.98
N VAL A 141 9.31 5.61 25.01
CA VAL A 141 8.88 5.99 23.64
C VAL A 141 8.14 4.84 22.96
N GLY A 142 8.50 3.59 23.25
CA GLY A 142 7.80 2.41 22.76
C GLY A 142 6.34 2.35 23.25
N GLU A 143 6.12 2.57 24.55
CA GLU A 143 4.78 2.63 25.15
C GLU A 143 3.93 3.76 24.54
N TRP A 144 4.53 4.94 24.31
CA TRP A 144 3.84 6.04 23.61
C TRP A 144 3.56 5.74 22.13
N LEU A 145 4.46 5.06 21.42
CA LEU A 145 4.23 4.64 20.02
C LEU A 145 3.11 3.60 19.93
N ASP A 146 3.07 2.64 20.84
CA ASP A 146 2.03 1.61 20.90
C ASP A 146 0.67 2.26 21.28
N CYS A 147 0.63 3.19 22.23
CA CYS A 147 -0.57 3.96 22.61
C CYS A 147 -1.13 4.84 21.47
N VAL A 148 -0.26 5.54 20.72
CA VAL A 148 -0.69 6.34 19.56
C VAL A 148 -1.17 5.43 18.42
N TYR A 149 -0.50 4.29 18.21
CA TYR A 149 -0.96 3.27 17.25
C TYR A 149 -2.38 2.75 17.58
N GLU A 150 -2.65 2.43 18.83
CA GLU A 150 -3.99 2.03 19.29
C GLU A 150 -5.01 3.15 19.07
N SER A 151 -4.70 4.35 19.53
CA SER A 151 -5.60 5.51 19.51
C SER A 151 -5.94 6.02 18.09
N CYS A 152 -5.08 5.77 17.12
CA CYS A 152 -5.23 6.25 15.75
C CYS A 152 -5.53 5.12 14.76
N PHE A 153 -4.66 4.12 14.64
CA PHE A 153 -4.81 3.08 13.61
C PHE A 153 -5.74 1.95 14.02
N GLU A 154 -5.59 1.36 15.22
CA GLU A 154 -6.50 0.29 15.65
C GLU A 154 -7.92 0.83 15.80
N GLN A 155 -8.09 2.09 16.23
CA GLN A 155 -9.38 2.77 16.29
C GLN A 155 -10.01 3.00 14.91
N ILE A 156 -9.33 3.69 13.97
CA ILE A 156 -9.89 4.00 12.64
C ILE A 156 -10.06 2.71 11.81
N PHE A 157 -9.02 1.89 11.69
CA PHE A 157 -9.11 0.68 10.88
C PHE A 157 -10.00 -0.37 11.55
N GLY A 158 -10.00 -0.49 12.88
CA GLY A 158 -10.92 -1.37 13.61
C GLY A 158 -12.38 -0.96 13.48
N PHE A 159 -12.69 0.33 13.36
CA PHE A 159 -14.04 0.81 13.02
C PHE A 159 -14.47 0.31 11.62
N TRP A 160 -13.55 0.32 10.63
CA TRP A 160 -13.82 -0.22 9.30
C TRP A 160 -14.01 -1.74 9.30
N LEU A 161 -13.38 -2.45 10.24
CA LEU A 161 -13.58 -3.89 10.48
C LEU A 161 -14.80 -4.21 11.37
N GLY A 162 -15.41 -3.20 11.99
CA GLY A 162 -16.40 -3.31 13.05
C GLY A 162 -17.81 -3.72 12.63
N ARG A 163 -18.73 -3.78 13.60
CA ARG A 163 -20.12 -4.28 13.45
C ARG A 163 -20.84 -3.74 12.22
N ASP A 164 -20.85 -2.42 12.03
CA ASP A 164 -21.74 -1.75 11.07
C ASP A 164 -21.05 -1.40 9.73
N CYS A 165 -19.72 -1.54 9.64
CA CYS A 165 -18.97 -1.30 8.40
C CYS A 165 -18.69 -2.58 7.60
N CYS A 166 -18.60 -3.76 8.23
CA CYS A 166 -18.28 -5.00 7.51
C CYS A 166 -19.50 -5.53 6.74
N PRO A 167 -19.50 -5.54 5.39
CA PRO A 167 -20.69 -5.92 4.59
C PRO A 167 -20.98 -7.42 4.62
N PHE A 168 -20.05 -8.26 5.10
CA PHE A 168 -20.16 -9.71 5.09
C PHE A 168 -20.63 -10.32 6.42
N VAL A 169 -20.65 -9.54 7.51
CA VAL A 169 -20.89 -10.04 8.86
C VAL A 169 -21.70 -9.04 9.68
N TRP A 170 -23.00 -9.31 9.80
CA TRP A 170 -23.89 -8.59 10.71
C TRP A 170 -24.40 -9.51 11.83
N ASP A 171 -24.01 -9.21 13.07
CA ASP A 171 -24.63 -9.68 14.32
C ASP A 171 -24.53 -8.50 15.30
N PRO A 172 -25.64 -8.07 15.94
CA PRO A 172 -25.65 -6.94 16.86
C PRO A 172 -24.71 -7.08 18.07
N LYS A 173 -24.25 -8.31 18.39
CA LYS A 173 -23.32 -8.60 19.50
C LYS A 173 -21.86 -8.20 19.22
N TYR A 174 -21.48 -7.95 17.97
CA TYR A 174 -20.10 -7.54 17.65
C TYR A 174 -19.82 -6.11 18.07
N GLU A 175 -18.57 -5.85 18.44
CA GLU A 175 -18.05 -4.53 18.80
C GLU A 175 -18.10 -3.56 17.60
N VAL A 176 -18.38 -2.28 17.89
CA VAL A 176 -18.42 -1.20 16.87
C VAL A 176 -17.03 -0.95 16.26
N VAL A 177 -15.98 -1.19 17.04
CA VAL A 177 -14.57 -1.17 16.63
C VAL A 177 -14.01 -2.56 16.92
N PHE A 178 -13.42 -3.22 15.92
CA PHE A 178 -12.77 -4.52 16.10
C PHE A 178 -11.26 -4.40 15.87
N ALA A 179 -10.50 -4.31 16.95
CA ALA A 179 -9.04 -4.12 16.95
C ALA A 179 -8.31 -5.09 15.99
N PRO A 180 -7.65 -4.59 14.92
CA PRO A 180 -6.91 -5.41 13.96
C PRO A 180 -5.86 -6.34 14.60
N SER A 181 -5.07 -5.85 15.56
CA SER A 181 -4.08 -6.66 16.29
C SER A 181 -4.68 -7.93 16.90
N ARG A 182 -5.81 -7.77 17.61
CA ARG A 182 -6.61 -8.84 18.22
C ARG A 182 -7.22 -9.76 17.15
N LEU A 183 -7.87 -9.21 16.13
CA LEU A 183 -8.54 -10.00 15.08
C LEU A 183 -7.58 -10.98 14.39
N PHE A 184 -6.43 -10.50 13.95
CA PHE A 184 -5.47 -11.30 13.20
C PHE A 184 -4.69 -12.27 14.12
N ALA A 185 -4.63 -12.00 15.44
CA ALA A 185 -4.11 -12.94 16.44
C ALA A 185 -5.12 -14.05 16.81
N GLU A 186 -6.40 -13.72 17.01
CA GLU A 186 -7.49 -14.68 17.27
C GLU A 186 -7.66 -15.69 16.11
N LEU A 187 -7.48 -15.21 14.87
CA LEU A 187 -7.51 -16.07 13.67
C LEU A 187 -6.31 -17.03 13.60
N ASP A 188 -5.09 -16.56 13.89
CA ASP A 188 -3.91 -17.43 13.96
C ASP A 188 -4.04 -18.46 15.10
N ALA A 189 -4.55 -18.06 16.27
CA ALA A 189 -4.79 -18.96 17.39
C ALA A 189 -5.84 -20.03 17.07
N SER A 190 -6.91 -19.66 16.36
CA SER A 190 -7.94 -20.60 15.90
C SER A 190 -7.37 -21.65 14.91
N ILE A 191 -6.43 -21.25 14.05
CA ILE A 191 -5.75 -22.16 13.11
C ILE A 191 -4.77 -23.09 13.86
N ASP A 192 -3.97 -22.57 14.79
CA ASP A 192 -3.07 -23.41 15.60
C ASP A 192 -3.88 -24.44 16.43
N GLN A 193 -5.05 -24.08 16.97
CA GLN A 193 -5.96 -25.00 17.69
C GLN A 193 -6.58 -26.07 16.76
N ASP A 194 -7.08 -25.70 15.58
CA ASP A 194 -7.63 -26.63 14.58
C ASP A 194 -6.56 -27.58 13.99
N TRP A 195 -5.29 -27.17 14.04
CA TRP A 195 -4.14 -28.03 13.73
C TRP A 195 -3.82 -29.00 14.87
N GLU A 196 -3.77 -28.54 16.12
CA GLU A 196 -3.53 -29.40 17.29
C GLU A 196 -4.63 -30.46 17.47
N ALA A 197 -5.90 -30.09 17.31
CA ALA A 197 -7.03 -31.02 17.44
C ALA A 197 -7.05 -32.14 16.38
N ARG A 198 -6.29 -32.01 15.28
CA ARG A 198 -6.19 -33.00 14.21
C ARG A 198 -4.93 -33.86 14.27
N ASN A 199 -3.86 -33.35 14.87
CA ASN A 199 -2.53 -33.97 14.86
C ASN A 199 -2.14 -34.52 16.24
N LEU A 200 -3.12 -34.98 17.02
CA LEU A 200 -2.92 -35.53 18.38
C LEU A 200 -1.93 -36.72 18.42
N ASP A 201 -1.82 -37.48 17.32
CA ASP A 201 -0.90 -38.60 17.16
C ASP A 201 0.42 -38.25 16.43
N ASP A 202 0.57 -37.05 15.85
CA ASP A 202 1.74 -36.69 15.03
C ASP A 202 2.73 -35.76 15.76
N THR A 203 3.92 -36.28 16.02
CA THR A 203 5.00 -35.59 16.75
C THR A 203 5.85 -34.67 15.88
N ALA A 204 5.49 -34.46 14.60
CA ALA A 204 6.27 -33.75 13.59
C ALA A 204 6.67 -32.28 13.88
N THR A 205 6.20 -31.62 14.94
CA THR A 205 6.75 -30.30 15.35
C THR A 205 6.70 -30.07 16.87
N PRO A 206 7.86 -30.05 17.56
CA PRO A 206 7.94 -29.78 18.99
C PRO A 206 7.26 -28.47 19.42
N LEU A 207 6.55 -28.51 20.55
CA LEU A 207 5.86 -27.33 21.12
C LEU A 207 6.81 -26.14 21.32
N SER A 208 8.07 -26.38 21.69
CA SER A 208 9.10 -25.35 21.81
C SER A 208 9.35 -24.59 20.50
N GLN A 209 9.41 -25.30 19.36
CA GLN A 209 9.55 -24.68 18.04
C GLN A 209 8.28 -23.91 17.66
N ARG A 210 7.09 -24.38 18.03
CA ARG A 210 5.81 -23.68 17.74
C ARG A 210 5.64 -22.41 18.58
N LEU A 211 6.04 -22.45 19.86
CA LEU A 211 6.08 -21.28 20.74
C LEU A 211 7.11 -20.24 20.26
N GLU A 212 8.31 -20.68 19.90
CA GLU A 212 9.36 -19.81 19.37
C GLU A 212 8.95 -19.19 18.02
N ARG A 213 8.35 -19.99 17.13
CA ARG A 213 7.70 -19.51 15.91
C ARG A 213 6.68 -18.42 16.26
N ASN A 214 5.80 -18.60 17.24
CA ASN A 214 4.80 -17.57 17.57
C ASN A 214 5.44 -16.28 18.14
N ARG A 215 6.41 -16.38 19.05
CA ARG A 215 7.20 -15.21 19.53
C ARG A 215 7.82 -14.40 18.39
N GLN A 216 8.35 -15.06 17.35
CA GLN A 216 9.00 -14.38 16.23
C GLN A 216 8.05 -13.54 15.37
N ILE A 217 6.77 -13.95 15.20
CA ILE A 217 5.80 -13.07 14.50
C ILE A 217 5.31 -11.96 15.42
N ASP A 218 5.12 -12.22 16.71
CA ASP A 218 4.72 -11.17 17.67
C ASP A 218 5.82 -10.13 17.86
N GLN A 219 7.09 -10.49 17.69
CA GLN A 219 8.20 -9.55 17.56
C GLN A 219 8.17 -8.78 16.23
N SER A 220 8.03 -9.47 15.09
CA SER A 220 7.99 -8.84 13.76
C SER A 220 6.82 -7.85 13.62
N LEU A 221 5.66 -8.19 14.19
CA LEU A 221 4.47 -7.35 14.24
C LEU A 221 4.71 -6.11 15.12
N ARG A 222 5.29 -6.25 16.31
CA ARG A 222 5.67 -5.09 17.15
C ARG A 222 6.72 -4.19 16.48
N HIS A 223 7.68 -4.76 15.74
CA HIS A 223 8.60 -3.97 14.93
C HIS A 223 7.86 -3.17 13.84
N ALA A 224 6.87 -3.78 13.15
CA ALA A 224 6.06 -3.09 12.14
C ALA A 224 5.11 -2.04 12.74
N ILE A 225 4.47 -2.32 13.88
CA ILE A 225 3.65 -1.38 14.64
C ILE A 225 4.47 -0.14 15.01
N ARG A 226 5.61 -0.31 15.70
CA ARG A 226 6.44 0.82 16.14
C ARG A 226 7.10 1.55 14.96
N SER A 227 7.46 0.84 13.89
CA SER A 227 7.92 1.42 12.62
C SER A 227 6.86 2.32 11.99
N PHE A 228 5.63 1.84 11.83
CA PHE A 228 4.51 2.61 11.30
C PHE A 228 4.16 3.80 12.21
N ALA A 229 4.05 3.55 13.52
CA ALA A 229 3.72 4.57 14.52
C ALA A 229 4.79 5.68 14.65
N SER A 230 6.04 5.39 14.27
CA SER A 230 7.16 6.35 14.36
C SER A 230 6.92 7.66 13.60
N GLN A 231 5.99 7.67 12.63
CA GLN A 231 5.53 8.88 11.96
C GLN A 231 4.95 9.93 12.93
N TRP A 232 4.35 9.50 14.04
CA TRP A 232 3.80 10.34 15.12
C TRP A 232 4.80 10.64 16.25
N LEU A 233 6.05 10.19 16.16
CA LEU A 233 7.11 10.53 17.14
C LEU A 233 7.39 12.04 17.23
N HIS A 234 6.80 12.85 16.35
CA HIS A 234 6.86 14.31 16.42
C HIS A 234 5.86 14.93 17.45
N ILE A 235 4.71 14.29 17.73
CA ILE A 235 3.68 14.77 18.68
C ILE A 235 3.82 14.23 20.12
N ILE A 236 4.56 13.13 20.33
CA ILE A 236 4.88 12.58 21.67
C ILE A 236 5.50 13.67 22.58
N PRO A 237 5.28 13.69 23.92
CA PRO A 237 5.83 14.74 24.79
C PRO A 237 7.35 14.95 24.62
N ARG A 238 7.85 16.15 24.89
CA ARG A 238 9.29 16.45 24.72
C ARG A 238 10.15 15.74 25.78
N GLN A 239 9.60 15.56 26.96
CA GLN A 239 10.20 14.88 28.12
C GLN A 239 10.63 13.45 27.75
N GLU A 240 9.72 12.70 27.12
CA GLU A 240 9.93 11.33 26.61
C GLU A 240 10.95 11.24 25.48
N ARG A 241 11.29 12.37 24.86
CA ARG A 241 12.18 12.47 23.69
C ARG A 241 13.52 13.16 24.00
N LEU A 242 13.81 13.41 25.28
CA LEU A 242 15.07 14.02 25.68
C LEU A 242 16.25 13.11 25.29
N GLY A 243 17.22 13.68 24.55
CA GLY A 243 18.37 12.96 24.02
C GLY A 243 18.14 12.21 22.70
N LEU A 244 16.92 12.14 22.16
CA LEU A 244 16.64 11.43 20.91
C LEU A 244 16.70 12.31 19.66
N VAL A 245 17.50 11.88 18.68
CA VAL A 245 17.44 12.40 17.31
C VAL A 245 16.26 11.73 16.59
N HIS A 246 15.16 12.47 16.42
CA HIS A 246 13.91 11.99 15.82
C HIS A 246 14.09 11.29 14.45
N GLU A 247 14.98 11.81 13.60
CA GLU A 247 15.30 11.23 12.27
C GLU A 247 16.13 9.94 12.34
N GLU A 248 16.79 9.64 13.46
CA GLU A 248 17.54 8.39 13.67
C GLU A 248 16.60 7.29 14.16
N VAL A 249 15.82 7.58 15.22
CA VAL A 249 14.83 6.64 15.76
C VAL A 249 13.85 6.15 14.69
N VAL A 250 13.32 7.05 13.85
CA VAL A 250 12.40 6.70 12.75
C VAL A 250 13.10 5.81 11.70
N ARG A 251 14.35 6.10 11.32
CA ARG A 251 15.11 5.27 10.38
C ARG A 251 15.42 3.90 10.94
N ASP A 252 15.78 3.80 12.21
CA ASP A 252 16.24 2.54 12.79
C ASP A 252 15.07 1.63 13.18
N LEU A 253 13.91 2.18 13.55
CA LEU A 253 12.65 1.43 13.61
C LEU A 253 12.24 0.90 12.22
N TRP A 254 12.27 1.75 11.18
CA TRP A 254 11.95 1.35 9.80
C TRP A 254 12.88 0.25 9.29
N ARG A 255 14.19 0.40 9.46
CA ARG A 255 15.21 -0.61 9.13
C ARG A 255 14.96 -1.92 9.90
N THR A 256 14.58 -1.83 11.16
CA THR A 256 14.35 -3.01 12.01
C THR A 256 13.14 -3.79 11.53
N SER A 257 12.01 -3.13 11.24
CA SER A 257 10.87 -3.80 10.58
C SER A 257 11.26 -4.36 9.21
N ARG A 258 11.97 -3.59 8.37
CA ARG A 258 12.36 -4.00 7.01
C ARG A 258 13.21 -5.28 6.99
N ARG A 259 14.11 -5.47 7.97
CA ARG A 259 14.94 -6.70 8.10
C ARG A 259 14.10 -7.96 8.32
N ASP A 260 12.92 -7.87 8.92
CA ASP A 260 12.04 -9.01 9.16
C ASP A 260 11.11 -9.34 7.99
N MET A 261 10.87 -8.41 7.06
CA MET A 261 9.89 -8.59 5.97
C MET A 261 10.11 -9.84 5.12
N LEU A 262 11.35 -10.25 4.85
CA LEU A 262 11.63 -11.51 4.14
C LEU A 262 11.20 -12.76 4.94
N LYS A 263 11.32 -12.73 6.27
CA LYS A 263 10.84 -13.82 7.15
C LYS A 263 9.31 -13.87 7.14
N VAL A 264 8.68 -12.70 7.23
CA VAL A 264 7.21 -12.54 7.27
C VAL A 264 6.56 -12.92 5.95
N ILE A 265 7.14 -12.56 4.79
CA ILE A 265 6.66 -12.99 3.46
C ILE A 265 6.67 -14.51 3.33
N ASN A 266 7.73 -15.18 3.80
CA ASN A 266 7.88 -16.63 3.75
C ASN A 266 7.01 -17.38 4.77
N ARG A 267 6.38 -16.67 5.71
CA ARG A 267 5.51 -17.23 6.74
C ARG A 267 4.07 -16.80 6.52
N VAL A 268 3.24 -17.66 5.95
CA VAL A 268 1.81 -17.41 5.80
C VAL A 268 1.12 -17.48 7.17
N SER A 269 0.60 -16.36 7.67
CA SER A 269 -0.26 -16.28 8.86
C SER A 269 -1.05 -14.96 8.85
N TYR A 270 -2.12 -14.86 9.63
CA TYR A 270 -2.89 -13.62 9.75
C TYR A 270 -2.06 -12.50 10.39
N ARG A 271 -1.29 -12.75 11.45
CA ARG A 271 -0.34 -11.74 11.98
C ARG A 271 0.71 -11.33 10.94
N SER A 272 1.15 -12.22 10.05
CA SER A 272 2.01 -11.85 8.91
C SER A 272 1.31 -10.89 7.93
N VAL A 273 0.04 -11.14 7.58
CA VAL A 273 -0.76 -10.24 6.72
C VAL A 273 -0.81 -8.82 7.31
N LEU A 274 -1.15 -8.69 8.61
CA LEU A 274 -1.20 -7.39 9.28
C LEU A 274 0.18 -6.71 9.31
N THR A 275 1.24 -7.45 9.68
CA THR A 275 2.64 -6.99 9.70
C THR A 275 3.06 -6.41 8.33
N LEU A 276 2.70 -7.09 7.24
CA LEU A 276 3.03 -6.69 5.87
C LEU A 276 2.23 -5.48 5.40
N PHE A 277 0.95 -5.34 5.80
CA PHE A 277 0.17 -4.14 5.52
C PHE A 277 0.70 -2.91 6.27
N LEU A 278 1.05 -3.04 7.56
CA LEU A 278 1.61 -1.95 8.37
C LEU A 278 2.95 -1.45 7.81
N PHE A 279 3.87 -2.35 7.48
CA PHE A 279 5.11 -1.95 6.80
C PHE A 279 4.83 -1.40 5.39
N GLY A 280 3.82 -1.92 4.70
CA GLY A 280 3.36 -1.43 3.40
C GLY A 280 2.84 0.01 3.41
N LEU A 281 2.22 0.44 4.52
CA LEU A 281 1.77 1.81 4.77
C LEU A 281 2.87 2.74 5.30
N THR A 282 3.91 2.20 5.93
CA THR A 282 4.93 3.00 6.63
C THR A 282 5.65 3.94 5.65
N PRO A 283 5.63 5.26 5.87
CA PRO A 283 6.36 6.20 5.01
C PRO A 283 7.86 5.94 4.99
N ILE A 284 8.48 6.06 3.82
CA ILE A 284 9.95 5.94 3.69
C ILE A 284 10.59 7.13 4.42
N PRO A 285 11.50 6.90 5.40
CA PRO A 285 12.14 7.97 6.12
C PRO A 285 13.06 8.83 5.25
N VAL A 286 13.18 10.11 5.61
CA VAL A 286 14.20 11.01 5.07
C VAL A 286 15.61 10.52 5.37
N ARG A 287 16.58 10.91 4.52
CA ARG A 287 17.97 10.44 4.54
C ARG A 287 18.19 8.93 4.33
N VAL A 288 17.16 8.16 3.97
CA VAL A 288 17.32 6.88 3.28
C VAL A 288 17.73 7.17 1.83
N THR A 289 18.70 6.43 1.29
CA THR A 289 19.20 6.64 -0.08
C THR A 289 18.37 5.84 -1.09
N LYS A 290 18.46 6.16 -2.39
CA LYS A 290 17.76 5.38 -3.44
C LYS A 290 18.35 3.97 -3.56
N GLU A 291 19.63 3.85 -3.23
CA GLU A 291 20.39 2.62 -3.18
C GLU A 291 19.92 1.75 -1.99
N GLU A 292 19.69 2.34 -0.81
CA GLU A 292 19.09 1.66 0.35
C GLU A 292 17.62 1.28 0.06
N GLU A 293 16.84 2.14 -0.61
CA GLU A 293 15.47 1.83 -1.06
C GLU A 293 15.41 0.65 -2.05
N MET A 294 16.42 0.50 -2.91
CA MET A 294 16.56 -0.62 -3.85
C MET A 294 17.09 -1.90 -3.18
N ASP A 295 17.92 -1.79 -2.14
CA ASP A 295 18.47 -2.94 -1.41
C ASP A 295 17.46 -3.47 -0.38
N GLY A 296 16.62 -4.42 -0.81
CA GLY A 296 15.71 -5.17 0.06
C GLY A 296 14.24 -5.11 -0.39
N VAL A 297 13.33 -5.38 0.54
CA VAL A 297 11.89 -5.42 0.27
C VAL A 297 11.31 -4.00 0.27
N THR A 298 10.38 -3.71 -0.66
CA THR A 298 9.62 -2.46 -0.71
C THR A 298 8.22 -2.64 -0.12
N GLY A 299 7.61 -1.58 0.41
CA GLY A 299 6.26 -1.63 0.97
C GLY A 299 5.20 -2.15 -0.01
N GLN A 300 5.34 -1.84 -1.32
CA GLN A 300 4.47 -2.37 -2.37
C GLN A 300 4.55 -3.90 -2.51
N ILE A 301 5.75 -4.48 -2.37
CA ILE A 301 5.92 -5.95 -2.37
C ILE A 301 5.30 -6.55 -1.11
N CYS A 302 5.41 -5.90 0.05
CA CYS A 302 4.74 -6.34 1.27
C CYS A 302 3.21 -6.35 1.13
N VAL A 303 2.59 -5.29 0.61
CA VAL A 303 1.13 -5.27 0.34
C VAL A 303 0.73 -6.41 -0.60
N GLN A 304 1.44 -6.62 -1.70
CA GLN A 304 1.12 -7.70 -2.65
C GLN A 304 1.30 -9.10 -2.03
N ALA A 305 2.33 -9.30 -1.20
CA ALA A 305 2.51 -10.54 -0.44
C ALA A 305 1.40 -10.74 0.61
N ALA A 306 0.94 -9.68 1.28
CA ALA A 306 -0.17 -9.74 2.24
C ALA A 306 -1.47 -10.20 1.56
N LEU A 307 -1.82 -9.61 0.40
CA LEU A 307 -3.00 -9.99 -0.39
C LEU A 307 -2.92 -11.46 -0.85
N GLN A 308 -1.74 -11.92 -1.30
CA GLN A 308 -1.54 -13.34 -1.64
C GLN A 308 -1.60 -14.27 -0.42
N GLN A 309 -1.12 -13.84 0.76
CA GLN A 309 -1.27 -14.61 1.99
C GLN A 309 -2.75 -14.73 2.40
N VAL A 310 -3.55 -13.67 2.29
CA VAL A 310 -5.01 -13.72 2.51
C VAL A 310 -5.68 -14.71 1.57
N GLN A 311 -5.35 -14.73 0.27
CA GLN A 311 -5.87 -15.72 -0.67
C GLN A 311 -5.56 -17.16 -0.19
N ARG A 312 -4.30 -17.47 0.10
CA ARG A 312 -3.89 -18.81 0.58
C ARG A 312 -4.58 -19.23 1.87
N LEU A 313 -4.71 -18.31 2.84
CA LEU A 313 -5.36 -18.57 4.14
C LEU A 313 -6.86 -18.88 3.98
N ARG A 314 -7.56 -18.21 3.06
CA ARG A 314 -8.99 -18.39 2.81
C ARG A 314 -9.31 -19.53 1.86
N GLU A 315 -8.45 -19.80 0.88
CA GLU A 315 -8.58 -20.93 -0.05
C GLU A 315 -8.53 -22.27 0.67
N ARG A 316 -7.69 -22.39 1.72
CA ARG A 316 -7.52 -23.61 2.54
C ARG A 316 -7.26 -24.91 1.75
N GLN A 317 -6.85 -24.79 0.48
CA GLN A 317 -6.83 -25.92 -0.46
C GLN A 317 -5.78 -26.95 -0.06
N ARG A 318 -6.24 -28.16 0.26
CA ARG A 318 -5.40 -29.34 0.50
C ARG A 318 -4.90 -30.02 -0.79
N ASN A 319 -5.21 -29.46 -1.96
CA ASN A 319 -4.69 -29.93 -3.25
C ASN A 319 -3.16 -29.87 -3.28
N CYS A 320 -2.49 -30.80 -3.96
CA CYS A 320 -1.04 -30.77 -4.12
C CYS A 320 -0.61 -29.52 -4.89
N GLN A 321 0.23 -28.69 -4.28
CA GLN A 321 0.69 -27.43 -4.87
C GLN A 321 2.08 -27.61 -5.50
N PHE A 322 2.17 -27.34 -6.80
CA PHE A 322 3.41 -27.52 -7.57
C PHE A 322 4.04 -26.16 -7.89
N ASN A 323 5.31 -25.99 -7.51
CA ASN A 323 6.16 -24.89 -7.93
C ASN A 323 7.50 -25.47 -8.43
N GLY A 324 8.17 -24.79 -9.37
CA GLY A 324 9.44 -25.23 -9.94
C GLY A 324 10.59 -25.36 -8.91
N SER A 325 10.44 -24.82 -7.71
CA SER A 325 11.37 -24.96 -6.58
C SER A 325 10.89 -25.86 -5.45
N LYS A 326 9.61 -26.27 -5.41
CA LYS A 326 9.03 -27.12 -4.36
C LYS A 326 7.70 -27.74 -4.79
N VAL A 327 7.55 -29.05 -4.58
CA VAL A 327 6.23 -29.69 -4.54
C VAL A 327 5.77 -29.75 -3.07
N THR A 328 4.57 -29.25 -2.81
CA THR A 328 3.89 -29.43 -1.52
C THR A 328 2.84 -30.52 -1.69
N LEU A 329 3.25 -31.76 -1.42
CA LEU A 329 2.34 -32.88 -1.27
C LEU A 329 1.66 -32.77 0.10
N ASN A 330 0.35 -32.59 0.12
CA ASN A 330 -0.44 -32.90 1.31
C ASN A 330 -0.65 -34.43 1.33
N LEU A 331 -0.73 -35.03 2.52
CA LEU A 331 -0.85 -36.48 2.64
C LEU A 331 -2.11 -37.02 1.94
N ASP A 332 -1.97 -38.24 1.42
CA ASP A 332 -2.93 -38.87 0.52
C ASP A 332 -4.33 -39.00 1.15
N PRO A 333 -5.39 -38.44 0.53
CA PRO A 333 -6.76 -38.57 1.03
C PRO A 333 -7.22 -40.03 1.21
N LEU A 334 -6.61 -40.98 0.50
CA LEU A 334 -6.92 -42.41 0.58
C LEU A 334 -6.26 -43.11 1.79
N ALA A 335 -5.26 -42.49 2.43
CA ALA A 335 -4.50 -43.09 3.53
C ALA A 335 -5.13 -42.88 4.92
N SER A 336 -6.07 -41.95 5.09
CA SER A 336 -6.66 -41.63 6.41
C SER A 336 -8.17 -41.36 6.36
N PRO A 337 -9.03 -42.41 6.38
CA PRO A 337 -10.49 -42.30 6.26
C PRO A 337 -11.20 -41.74 7.52
N LYS A 338 -10.50 -40.92 8.33
CA LYS A 338 -10.99 -40.39 9.61
C LYS A 338 -10.72 -38.91 9.88
N THR A 339 -10.00 -38.17 9.03
CA THR A 339 -9.84 -36.72 9.24
C THR A 339 -11.05 -35.94 8.71
N THR A 340 -12.24 -36.23 9.24
CA THR A 340 -13.41 -35.37 9.07
C THR A 340 -13.05 -33.98 9.59
N SER A 341 -13.08 -32.96 8.74
CA SER A 341 -12.80 -31.60 9.18
C SER A 341 -13.83 -31.19 10.22
N LEU A 342 -13.37 -30.85 11.44
CA LEU A 342 -14.20 -30.17 12.42
C LEU A 342 -14.88 -28.97 11.74
N PRO A 343 -16.22 -28.83 11.84
CA PRO A 343 -16.91 -27.72 11.23
C PRO A 343 -16.41 -26.42 11.87
N LEU A 344 -15.83 -25.54 11.04
CA LEU A 344 -15.24 -24.29 11.51
C LEU A 344 -16.30 -23.45 12.24
N SER A 345 -15.92 -22.86 13.38
CA SER A 345 -16.85 -22.09 14.19
C SER A 345 -17.39 -20.88 13.41
N GLN A 346 -18.66 -20.53 13.65
CA GLN A 346 -19.25 -19.34 13.05
C GLN A 346 -18.47 -18.07 13.40
N THR A 347 -17.88 -18.03 14.60
CA THR A 347 -16.96 -16.97 15.04
C THR A 347 -15.72 -16.88 14.14
N PHE A 348 -15.05 -17.99 13.85
CA PHE A 348 -13.86 -18.00 12.97
C PHE A 348 -14.20 -17.56 11.53
N LEU A 349 -15.31 -18.07 10.97
CA LEU A 349 -15.78 -17.65 9.65
C LEU A 349 -16.17 -16.16 9.59
N SER A 350 -16.72 -15.63 10.68
CA SER A 350 -17.03 -14.20 10.83
C SER A 350 -15.75 -13.36 10.90
N SER A 351 -14.81 -13.72 11.77
CA SER A 351 -13.53 -13.02 11.93
C SER A 351 -12.70 -13.04 10.64
N GLU A 352 -12.66 -14.17 9.92
CA GLU A 352 -11.98 -14.25 8.63
C GLU A 352 -12.64 -13.35 7.58
N SER A 353 -13.97 -13.26 7.59
CA SER A 353 -14.70 -12.38 6.68
C SER A 353 -14.43 -10.90 7.00
N ARG A 354 -14.21 -10.52 8.26
CA ARG A 354 -13.71 -9.20 8.66
C ARG A 354 -12.27 -8.97 8.16
N ALA A 355 -11.36 -9.93 8.37
CA ALA A 355 -9.98 -9.81 7.87
C ALA A 355 -9.91 -9.70 6.33
N TYR A 356 -10.77 -10.41 5.61
CA TYR A 356 -10.93 -10.29 4.16
C TYR A 356 -11.49 -8.94 3.72
N TRP A 357 -12.45 -8.38 4.46
CA TRP A 357 -12.97 -7.04 4.21
C TRP A 357 -11.89 -5.95 4.37
N GLY A 358 -11.05 -6.07 5.41
CA GLY A 358 -9.85 -5.24 5.55
C GLY A 358 -8.91 -5.37 4.35
N ALA A 359 -8.62 -6.59 3.92
CA ALA A 359 -7.75 -6.85 2.77
C ALA A 359 -8.33 -6.31 1.44
N LEU A 360 -9.65 -6.39 1.22
CA LEU A 360 -10.32 -5.76 0.08
C LEU A 360 -10.25 -4.23 0.12
N THR A 361 -10.31 -3.63 1.32
CA THR A 361 -10.15 -2.18 1.49
C THR A 361 -8.72 -1.75 1.15
N PHE A 362 -7.71 -2.52 1.56
CA PHE A 362 -6.31 -2.34 1.15
C PHE A 362 -6.11 -2.49 -0.37
N ASP A 363 -6.62 -3.56 -0.98
CA ASP A 363 -6.52 -3.82 -2.42
C ASP A 363 -7.16 -2.69 -3.25
N THR A 364 -8.32 -2.21 -2.80
CA THR A 364 -9.06 -1.11 -3.44
C THR A 364 -8.31 0.21 -3.31
N SER A 365 -7.79 0.54 -2.13
CA SER A 365 -6.97 1.73 -1.89
C SER A 365 -5.71 1.73 -2.75
N ALA A 366 -4.98 0.61 -2.82
CA ALA A 366 -3.79 0.46 -3.64
C ALA A 366 -4.10 0.55 -5.15
N SER A 367 -5.20 -0.07 -5.60
CA SER A 367 -5.67 0.03 -7.00
C SER A 367 -5.99 1.48 -7.39
N LEU A 368 -6.71 2.19 -6.53
CA LEU A 368 -7.11 3.59 -6.73
C LEU A 368 -5.92 4.56 -6.73
N THR A 369 -5.00 4.41 -5.77
CA THR A 369 -3.93 5.40 -5.50
C THR A 369 -2.67 5.17 -6.35
N LEU A 370 -2.27 3.92 -6.56
CA LEU A 370 -1.05 3.56 -7.30
C LEU A 370 -1.32 3.25 -8.78
N ASN A 371 -2.59 3.33 -9.23
CA ASN A 371 -3.05 2.95 -10.56
C ASN A 371 -2.68 1.49 -10.93
N PHE A 372 -2.67 0.58 -9.96
CA PHE A 372 -2.45 -0.85 -10.17
C PHE A 372 -3.74 -1.57 -10.60
N ARG A 373 -3.62 -2.85 -10.98
CA ARG A 373 -4.77 -3.76 -10.97
C ARG A 373 -5.03 -4.23 -9.53
N SER A 374 -6.28 -4.59 -9.24
CA SER A 374 -6.63 -5.26 -8.00
C SER A 374 -6.08 -6.70 -7.99
N SER A 375 -5.63 -7.18 -6.84
CA SER A 375 -4.99 -8.50 -6.68
C SER A 375 -5.90 -9.54 -6.02
N LEU A 376 -6.87 -9.12 -5.20
CA LEU A 376 -7.90 -10.01 -4.63
C LEU A 376 -9.11 -10.18 -5.55
N THR A 377 -9.28 -9.26 -6.51
CA THR A 377 -10.49 -9.14 -7.33
C THR A 377 -10.15 -8.89 -8.79
N SER A 378 -10.98 -9.42 -9.67
CA SER A 378 -10.83 -9.59 -11.12
C SER A 378 -10.91 -8.27 -11.92
N GLY A 379 -10.77 -7.13 -11.24
CA GLY A 379 -10.83 -5.80 -11.83
C GLY A 379 -12.09 -5.56 -12.66
N LEU A 380 -11.91 -4.84 -13.76
CA LEU A 380 -12.89 -4.54 -14.80
C LEU A 380 -13.67 -5.77 -15.30
N HIS A 381 -13.04 -6.94 -15.37
CA HIS A 381 -13.65 -8.11 -16.02
C HIS A 381 -14.51 -8.98 -15.07
N GLY A 382 -14.58 -8.65 -13.78
CA GLY A 382 -15.41 -9.40 -12.82
C GLY A 382 -16.16 -8.58 -11.77
N VAL A 383 -16.01 -7.24 -11.74
CA VAL A 383 -16.65 -6.40 -10.71
C VAL A 383 -18.17 -6.60 -10.58
N GLY A 384 -18.88 -6.86 -11.70
CA GLY A 384 -20.31 -7.15 -11.71
C GLY A 384 -20.70 -8.59 -11.32
N SER A 385 -19.79 -9.56 -11.47
CA SER A 385 -20.03 -10.97 -11.14
C SER A 385 -19.53 -11.35 -9.73
N GLU A 386 -18.61 -10.58 -9.15
CA GLU A 386 -18.08 -10.80 -7.80
C GLU A 386 -19.14 -10.58 -6.71
N SER A 387 -19.24 -11.54 -5.78
CA SER A 387 -20.20 -11.47 -4.67
C SER A 387 -19.91 -10.32 -3.71
N SER A 388 -18.63 -9.99 -3.48
CA SER A 388 -18.21 -8.96 -2.53
C SER A 388 -18.80 -7.58 -2.84
N TRP A 389 -18.76 -7.15 -4.11
CA TRP A 389 -19.30 -5.86 -4.54
C TRP A 389 -20.83 -5.87 -4.66
N ARG A 390 -21.42 -7.01 -5.06
CA ARG A 390 -22.88 -7.18 -5.08
C ARG A 390 -23.49 -7.12 -3.68
N VAL A 391 -22.85 -7.69 -2.67
CA VAL A 391 -23.30 -7.59 -1.27
C VAL A 391 -23.20 -6.15 -0.76
N LEU A 392 -22.13 -5.41 -1.08
CA LEU A 392 -22.02 -3.98 -0.74
C LEU A 392 -23.15 -3.13 -1.34
N ARG A 393 -23.41 -3.28 -2.65
CA ARG A 393 -24.49 -2.58 -3.35
C ARG A 393 -25.86 -2.89 -2.73
N MET A 394 -26.18 -4.16 -2.49
CA MET A 394 -27.42 -4.58 -1.82
C MET A 394 -27.51 -4.06 -0.38
N GLY A 395 -26.39 -4.05 0.36
CA GLY A 395 -26.30 -3.53 1.72
C GLY A 395 -26.58 -2.03 1.79
N ALA A 396 -26.07 -1.24 0.83
CA ALA A 396 -26.33 0.18 0.72
C ALA A 396 -27.81 0.50 0.40
N HIS A 397 -28.44 -0.25 -0.52
CA HIS A 397 -29.90 -0.13 -0.75
C HIS A 397 -30.71 -0.51 0.50
N SER A 398 -30.37 -1.62 1.17
CA SER A 398 -31.00 -2.04 2.44
C SER A 398 -30.85 -0.98 3.54
N PHE A 399 -29.67 -0.36 3.65
CA PHE A 399 -29.44 0.75 4.57
C PHE A 399 -30.30 1.97 4.20
N ARG A 400 -30.37 2.36 2.92
CA ARG A 400 -31.23 3.47 2.45
C ARG A 400 -32.69 3.26 2.88
N THR A 401 -33.25 2.06 2.66
CA THR A 401 -34.62 1.72 3.07
C THR A 401 -34.79 1.73 4.59
N ARG A 402 -33.90 1.07 5.36
CA ARG A 402 -34.00 1.03 6.84
C ARG A 402 -33.80 2.38 7.52
N THR A 403 -33.26 3.38 6.82
CA THR A 403 -33.00 4.73 7.35
C THR A 403 -33.94 5.78 6.75
N GLN A 404 -35.05 5.40 6.12
CA GLN A 404 -35.95 6.35 5.44
C GLN A 404 -36.40 7.48 6.37
N ASP A 405 -36.82 7.15 7.60
CA ASP A 405 -37.28 8.12 8.60
C ASP A 405 -36.17 9.04 9.12
N TRP A 406 -34.91 8.64 9.00
CA TRP A 406 -33.74 9.45 9.40
C TRP A 406 -33.48 10.62 8.43
N ARG A 407 -34.18 10.67 7.30
CA ARG A 407 -34.15 11.80 6.34
C ARG A 407 -35.22 12.86 6.63
N THR A 408 -35.97 12.72 7.73
CA THR A 408 -36.95 13.74 8.16
C THR A 408 -36.27 14.94 8.84
N PRO A 409 -36.83 16.16 8.75
CA PRO A 409 -36.29 17.34 9.44
C PRO A 409 -36.24 17.23 10.96
N THR A 410 -37.03 16.32 11.53
CA THR A 410 -37.17 16.03 12.96
C THR A 410 -36.20 14.96 13.48
N PHE A 411 -35.37 14.37 12.62
CA PHE A 411 -34.40 13.36 13.05
C PHE A 411 -33.21 13.97 13.78
N GLU A 412 -33.00 13.55 15.03
CA GLU A 412 -31.83 13.92 15.83
C GLU A 412 -30.72 12.86 15.74
N VAL A 413 -29.51 13.31 15.41
CA VAL A 413 -28.30 12.46 15.38
C VAL A 413 -27.67 12.40 16.78
N SER A 414 -27.56 11.19 17.35
CA SER A 414 -26.74 10.87 18.53
C SER A 414 -25.41 10.26 18.07
N ASP A 415 -24.46 10.04 18.99
CA ASP A 415 -23.20 9.33 18.65
C ASP A 415 -23.47 7.92 18.09
N ASP A 416 -24.44 7.17 18.67
CA ASP A 416 -24.82 5.84 18.16
C ASP A 416 -25.37 5.86 16.73
N THR A 417 -26.16 6.88 16.36
CA THR A 417 -26.69 6.98 14.98
C THR A 417 -25.69 7.61 14.03
N ALA A 418 -24.85 8.54 14.48
CA ALA A 418 -23.70 9.05 13.72
C ALA A 418 -22.75 7.90 13.36
N SER A 419 -22.35 7.09 14.34
CA SER A 419 -21.49 5.91 14.18
C SER A 419 -22.06 4.96 13.11
N GLN A 420 -23.34 4.61 13.17
CA GLN A 420 -24.01 3.77 12.16
C GLN A 420 -24.05 4.41 10.76
N ILE A 421 -24.34 5.72 10.67
CA ILE A 421 -24.36 6.48 9.40
C ILE A 421 -22.96 6.48 8.77
N ILE A 422 -21.94 6.80 9.57
CA ILE A 422 -20.55 6.93 9.13
C ILE A 422 -19.98 5.56 8.75
N ALA A 423 -20.22 4.51 9.55
CA ALA A 423 -19.76 3.14 9.25
C ALA A 423 -20.32 2.61 7.92
N ALA A 424 -21.63 2.79 7.68
CA ALA A 424 -22.25 2.39 6.42
C ALA A 424 -21.77 3.27 5.24
N ALA A 425 -21.45 4.55 5.49
CA ALA A 425 -20.83 5.43 4.51
C ALA A 425 -19.37 5.05 4.19
N VAL A 426 -18.56 4.58 5.14
CA VAL A 426 -17.21 4.00 4.88
C VAL A 426 -17.34 2.84 3.89
N ALA A 427 -18.26 1.91 4.15
CA ALA A 427 -18.49 0.75 3.28
C ALA A 427 -18.91 1.17 1.86
N CYS A 428 -19.86 2.11 1.74
CA CYS A 428 -20.27 2.66 0.45
C CYS A 428 -19.12 3.40 -0.26
N LYS A 429 -18.30 4.17 0.47
CA LYS A 429 -17.11 4.86 -0.07
C LYS A 429 -16.08 3.89 -0.65
N VAL A 430 -15.87 2.72 -0.03
CA VAL A 430 -14.99 1.68 -0.58
C VAL A 430 -15.58 1.07 -1.87
N TYR A 431 -16.90 0.92 -1.97
CA TYR A 431 -17.56 0.51 -3.22
C TYR A 431 -17.36 1.55 -4.35
N VAL A 432 -17.54 2.85 -4.07
CA VAL A 432 -17.26 3.94 -5.02
C VAL A 432 -15.79 3.94 -5.45
N TRP A 433 -14.86 3.83 -4.50
CA TRP A 433 -13.42 3.70 -4.77
C TRP A 433 -13.10 2.52 -5.70
N LYS A 434 -13.79 1.38 -5.55
CA LYS A 434 -13.62 0.22 -6.43
C LYS A 434 -14.14 0.50 -7.85
N MET A 435 -15.29 1.16 -8.02
CA MET A 435 -15.78 1.51 -9.37
C MET A 435 -14.84 2.51 -10.05
N ILE A 436 -14.32 3.50 -9.31
CA ILE A 436 -13.29 4.42 -9.81
C ILE A 436 -12.03 3.67 -10.21
N ALA A 437 -11.54 2.72 -9.39
CA ALA A 437 -10.37 1.91 -9.73
C ALA A 437 -10.57 1.06 -11.00
N VAL A 438 -11.77 0.51 -11.20
CA VAL A 438 -12.16 -0.24 -12.41
C VAL A 438 -12.21 0.65 -13.66
N LEU A 439 -12.81 1.84 -13.56
CA LEU A 439 -12.84 2.81 -14.66
C LEU A 439 -11.41 3.29 -15.00
N LYS A 440 -10.57 3.54 -13.99
CA LYS A 440 -9.15 3.86 -14.17
C LYS A 440 -8.36 2.72 -14.82
N GLU A 441 -8.72 1.46 -14.56
CA GLU A 441 -8.15 0.29 -15.24
C GLU A 441 -8.52 0.27 -16.73
N ALA A 442 -9.80 0.42 -17.09
CA ALA A 442 -10.25 0.48 -18.48
C ALA A 442 -9.53 1.60 -19.27
N LEU A 443 -9.46 2.81 -18.68
CA LEU A 443 -8.82 3.98 -19.27
C LEU A 443 -7.29 3.83 -19.43
N ARG A 444 -6.61 3.26 -18.42
CA ARG A 444 -5.17 2.99 -18.42
C ARG A 444 -4.77 2.03 -19.54
N GLU A 445 -5.59 1.01 -19.76
CA GLU A 445 -5.24 -0.10 -20.64
C GLU A 445 -5.73 0.12 -22.08
N GLY A 446 -6.69 1.03 -22.27
CA GLY A 446 -7.25 1.36 -23.57
C GLY A 446 -8.13 0.23 -24.10
N ASP A 447 -8.98 -0.28 -23.21
CA ASP A 447 -10.02 -1.26 -23.52
C ASP A 447 -11.07 -0.71 -24.51
N GLU A 448 -11.93 -1.59 -25.00
CA GLU A 448 -12.99 -1.24 -25.96
C GLU A 448 -14.03 -0.31 -25.33
N GLU A 449 -14.59 0.60 -26.12
CA GLU A 449 -15.43 1.70 -25.63
C GLU A 449 -16.65 1.20 -24.84
N GLU A 450 -17.27 0.09 -25.26
CA GLU A 450 -18.35 -0.59 -24.54
C GLU A 450 -17.98 -0.92 -23.07
N LYS A 451 -16.73 -1.33 -22.80
CA LYS A 451 -16.26 -1.60 -21.43
C LYS A 451 -15.97 -0.32 -20.65
N VAL A 452 -15.55 0.74 -21.32
CA VAL A 452 -15.38 2.06 -20.69
C VAL A 452 -16.74 2.63 -20.32
N GLU A 453 -17.74 2.51 -21.20
CA GLU A 453 -19.14 2.87 -20.93
C GLU A 453 -19.76 2.03 -19.81
N GLN A 454 -19.51 0.71 -19.76
CA GLN A 454 -19.93 -0.15 -18.64
C GLN A 454 -19.28 0.26 -17.31
N ALA A 455 -17.96 0.52 -17.31
CA ALA A 455 -17.25 1.00 -16.12
C ALA A 455 -17.69 2.41 -15.70
N TRP A 456 -18.05 3.26 -16.67
CA TRP A 456 -18.60 4.59 -16.46
C TRP A 456 -19.98 4.53 -15.79
N ALA A 457 -20.90 3.73 -16.34
CA ALA A 457 -22.23 3.52 -15.77
C ALA A 457 -22.15 2.97 -14.34
N ALA A 458 -21.27 2.00 -14.09
CA ALA A 458 -21.04 1.47 -12.73
C ALA A 458 -20.46 2.54 -11.77
N PHE A 459 -19.58 3.42 -12.25
CA PHE A 459 -19.09 4.56 -11.48
C PHE A 459 -20.22 5.55 -11.12
N ILE A 460 -21.00 6.00 -12.11
CA ILE A 460 -22.12 6.93 -11.90
C ILE A 460 -23.12 6.33 -10.90
N GLU A 461 -23.55 5.09 -11.10
CA GLU A 461 -24.49 4.42 -10.18
C GLU A 461 -23.95 4.35 -8.74
N SER A 462 -22.64 4.15 -8.56
CA SER A 462 -22.03 4.15 -7.22
C SER A 462 -22.00 5.55 -6.58
N VAL A 463 -21.85 6.62 -7.39
CA VAL A 463 -21.89 8.01 -6.91
C VAL A 463 -23.33 8.39 -6.53
N ASP A 464 -24.32 8.06 -7.36
CA ASP A 464 -25.73 8.27 -7.06
C ASP A 464 -26.15 7.55 -5.77
N LEU A 465 -25.73 6.28 -5.62
CA LEU A 465 -25.93 5.48 -4.41
C LEU A 465 -25.33 6.13 -3.15
N PHE A 466 -24.19 6.81 -3.28
CA PHE A 466 -23.58 7.56 -2.16
C PHE A 466 -24.31 8.88 -1.88
N GLN A 467 -24.59 9.67 -2.91
CA GLN A 467 -25.20 11.00 -2.76
C GLN A 467 -26.65 10.92 -2.30
N ASP A 468 -27.48 10.03 -2.86
CA ASP A 468 -28.84 9.78 -2.35
C ASP A 468 -28.84 9.08 -0.99
N GLY A 469 -27.99 8.06 -0.84
CA GLY A 469 -28.01 7.15 0.29
C GLY A 469 -27.47 7.77 1.56
N PHE A 470 -26.34 8.47 1.47
CA PHE A 470 -25.49 8.80 2.62
C PHE A 470 -25.24 10.29 2.79
N ARG A 471 -25.10 11.09 1.72
CA ARG A 471 -24.81 12.53 1.86
C ARG A 471 -25.84 13.30 2.72
N PRO A 472 -27.18 13.13 2.60
CA PRO A 472 -28.14 13.76 3.49
C PRO A 472 -27.95 13.42 4.99
N LEU A 473 -27.52 12.19 5.27
CA LEU A 473 -27.30 11.70 6.63
C LEU A 473 -25.94 12.17 7.18
N LEU A 474 -24.90 12.22 6.34
CA LEU A 474 -23.60 12.82 6.67
C LEU A 474 -23.72 14.33 6.92
N ASN A 475 -24.56 15.04 6.15
CA ASN A 475 -24.92 16.44 6.38
C ASN A 475 -25.83 16.64 7.63
N ALA A 476 -26.48 15.59 8.13
CA ALA A 476 -27.16 15.61 9.43
C ALA A 476 -26.17 15.43 10.59
N CYS A 477 -25.16 14.57 10.41
CA CYS A 477 -24.03 14.46 11.34
C CYS A 477 -23.23 15.78 11.39
N GLU A 478 -22.95 16.38 10.23
CA GLU A 478 -22.23 17.65 10.08
C GLU A 478 -22.81 18.76 10.96
N ARG A 479 -24.13 18.96 10.87
CA ARG A 479 -24.89 19.95 11.67
C ARG A 479 -24.84 19.69 13.19
N ARG A 480 -24.38 18.52 13.64
CA ARG A 480 -24.18 18.18 15.05
C ARG A 480 -22.73 17.89 15.45
N LEU A 481 -21.73 18.10 14.59
CA LEU A 481 -20.32 17.78 14.88
C LEU A 481 -19.77 18.36 16.19
N HIS A 482 -20.26 19.52 16.65
CA HIS A 482 -19.87 20.10 17.94
C HIS A 482 -20.39 19.35 19.17
N PHE A 483 -21.42 18.51 19.00
CA PHE A 483 -22.05 17.68 20.03
C PHE A 483 -21.69 16.19 19.91
N LEU A 484 -20.97 15.79 18.85
CA LEU A 484 -20.49 14.42 18.65
C LEU A 484 -19.13 14.22 19.32
N SER A 485 -18.86 12.98 19.73
CA SER A 485 -17.58 12.55 20.29
C SER A 485 -16.40 12.81 19.35
N GLN A 486 -15.18 12.92 19.91
CA GLN A 486 -13.95 13.10 19.12
C GLN A 486 -13.73 11.97 18.09
N VAL A 487 -14.16 10.75 18.41
CA VAL A 487 -14.06 9.57 17.54
C VAL A 487 -15.01 9.67 16.35
N GLU A 488 -16.28 10.00 16.59
CA GLU A 488 -17.31 10.15 15.56
C GLU A 488 -16.97 11.32 14.62
N ARG A 489 -16.43 12.42 15.16
CA ARG A 489 -15.89 13.55 14.36
C ARG A 489 -14.72 13.14 13.49
N LEU A 490 -13.80 12.32 14.00
CA LEU A 490 -12.64 11.81 13.26
C LEU A 490 -13.07 10.86 12.14
N ASN A 491 -13.95 9.91 12.43
CA ASN A 491 -14.50 8.99 11.44
C ASN A 491 -15.33 9.72 10.36
N TRP A 492 -16.04 10.81 10.70
CA TRP A 492 -16.72 11.66 9.73
C TRP A 492 -15.72 12.39 8.81
N TYR A 493 -14.66 12.98 9.38
CA TYR A 493 -13.57 13.61 8.62
C TYR A 493 -12.94 12.62 7.62
N GLU A 494 -12.59 11.41 8.08
CA GLU A 494 -12.01 10.33 7.27
C GLU A 494 -12.92 10.01 6.06
N VAL A 495 -14.23 9.79 6.29
CA VAL A 495 -15.20 9.50 5.22
C VAL A 495 -15.28 10.63 4.19
N MET A 496 -15.44 11.87 4.65
CA MET A 496 -15.61 13.02 3.76
C MET A 496 -14.35 13.28 2.93
N LEU A 497 -13.18 13.32 3.57
CA LEU A 497 -11.89 13.47 2.89
C LEU A 497 -11.68 12.37 1.85
N HIS A 498 -11.83 11.10 2.24
CA HIS A 498 -11.56 9.98 1.35
C HIS A 498 -12.56 9.85 0.21
N TYR A 499 -13.85 10.14 0.42
CA TYR A 499 -14.85 10.14 -0.66
C TYR A 499 -14.47 11.15 -1.75
N HIS A 500 -14.27 12.41 -1.37
CA HIS A 500 -13.97 13.47 -2.34
C HIS A 500 -12.56 13.35 -2.95
N LEU A 501 -11.57 12.84 -2.21
CA LEU A 501 -10.26 12.45 -2.78
C LEU A 501 -10.41 11.44 -3.92
N GLY A 502 -11.29 10.45 -3.77
CA GLY A 502 -11.58 9.46 -4.83
C GLY A 502 -12.07 10.13 -6.12
N ILE A 503 -12.99 11.09 -6.00
CA ILE A 503 -13.50 11.86 -7.14
C ILE A 503 -12.39 12.69 -7.80
N LEU A 504 -11.54 13.37 -7.04
CA LEU A 504 -10.39 14.11 -7.60
C LEU A 504 -9.39 13.18 -8.30
N MET A 505 -9.17 11.97 -7.75
CA MET A 505 -8.32 10.93 -8.37
C MET A 505 -8.93 10.29 -9.62
N LEU A 506 -10.25 10.37 -9.82
CA LEU A 506 -10.88 10.05 -11.10
C LEU A 506 -10.68 11.18 -12.11
N VAL A 507 -10.98 12.42 -11.72
CA VAL A 507 -10.84 13.60 -12.60
C VAL A 507 -9.42 13.70 -13.17
N ASP A 508 -8.39 13.53 -12.33
CA ASP A 508 -6.99 13.54 -12.78
C ASP A 508 -6.67 12.40 -13.78
N ALA A 509 -7.23 11.21 -13.56
CA ALA A 509 -7.05 10.06 -14.45
C ALA A 509 -7.78 10.23 -15.80
N VAL A 510 -8.97 10.85 -15.80
CA VAL A 510 -9.73 11.16 -17.02
C VAL A 510 -9.06 12.29 -17.82
N GLU A 511 -8.52 13.30 -17.13
CA GLU A 511 -7.65 14.32 -17.74
C GLU A 511 -6.40 13.68 -18.36
N ALA A 512 -5.71 12.78 -17.64
CA ALA A 512 -4.52 12.08 -18.12
C ALA A 512 -4.79 11.09 -19.28
N ALA A 513 -6.02 10.57 -19.38
CA ALA A 513 -6.47 9.70 -20.48
C ALA A 513 -6.90 10.47 -21.74
N GLU A 514 -6.89 11.81 -21.73
CA GLU A 514 -7.36 12.69 -22.82
C GLU A 514 -8.87 12.51 -23.17
N ARG A 515 -9.69 12.01 -22.23
CA ARG A 515 -11.14 11.75 -22.43
C ARG A 515 -11.99 13.01 -22.22
N ASN A 516 -11.85 13.94 -23.16
CA ASN A 516 -12.55 15.23 -23.20
C ASN A 516 -14.09 15.11 -23.31
N ASP A 517 -14.59 13.93 -23.64
CA ASP A 517 -16.00 13.52 -23.70
C ASP A 517 -16.59 13.13 -22.32
N LEU A 518 -15.73 12.64 -21.40
CA LEU A 518 -16.11 12.28 -20.03
C LEU A 518 -15.94 13.46 -19.06
N LEU A 519 -14.97 14.35 -19.30
CA LEU A 519 -14.71 15.51 -18.44
C LEU A 519 -15.93 16.43 -18.19
N PRO A 520 -16.79 16.75 -19.17
CA PRO A 520 -17.98 17.59 -18.93
C PRO A 520 -18.94 16.96 -17.93
N GLN A 521 -19.11 15.64 -17.99
CA GLN A 521 -20.02 14.88 -17.12
C GLN A 521 -19.54 14.89 -15.66
N LEU A 522 -18.23 15.00 -15.40
CA LEU A 522 -17.68 15.13 -14.04
C LEU A 522 -17.79 16.54 -13.44
N THR A 523 -18.31 17.54 -14.18
CA THR A 523 -18.19 18.95 -13.76
C THR A 523 -18.78 19.22 -12.39
N GLU A 524 -19.95 18.66 -12.07
CA GLU A 524 -20.60 18.84 -10.78
C GLU A 524 -19.87 18.13 -9.65
N HIS A 525 -19.64 16.81 -9.78
CA HIS A 525 -18.91 16.03 -8.78
C HIS A 525 -17.50 16.57 -8.51
N ARG A 526 -16.83 17.09 -9.55
CA ARG A 526 -15.53 17.77 -9.43
C ARG A 526 -15.64 19.05 -8.60
N LEU A 527 -16.64 19.90 -8.85
CA LEU A 527 -16.81 21.15 -8.10
C LEU A 527 -17.24 20.92 -6.64
N ASP A 528 -18.04 19.87 -6.39
CA ASP A 528 -18.35 19.40 -5.04
C ASP A 528 -17.06 18.91 -4.33
N ALA A 529 -16.29 18.02 -4.95
CA ALA A 529 -15.04 17.51 -4.38
C ALA A 529 -13.95 18.59 -4.19
N GLU A 530 -13.81 19.53 -5.14
CA GLU A 530 -12.87 20.67 -5.03
C GLU A 530 -13.23 21.60 -3.85
N ARG A 531 -14.52 21.70 -3.50
CA ARG A 531 -14.99 22.42 -2.31
C ARG A 531 -14.77 21.61 -1.04
N GLU A 532 -15.25 20.37 -1.00
CA GLU A 532 -15.30 19.61 0.25
C GLU A 532 -13.95 19.08 0.72
N VAL A 533 -12.97 18.83 -0.17
CA VAL A 533 -11.60 18.55 0.30
C VAL A 533 -11.01 19.77 1.03
N VAL A 534 -11.30 20.99 0.60
CA VAL A 534 -10.84 22.21 1.30
C VAL A 534 -11.56 22.38 2.65
N ASN A 535 -12.83 22.01 2.74
CA ASN A 535 -13.58 22.04 4.00
C ASN A 535 -13.09 20.97 4.98
N ALA A 536 -12.94 19.71 4.53
CA ALA A 536 -12.44 18.61 5.34
C ALA A 536 -11.01 18.90 5.86
N LEU A 537 -10.11 19.44 5.03
CA LEU A 537 -8.77 19.84 5.46
C LEU A 537 -8.81 20.92 6.56
N LYS A 538 -9.66 21.94 6.46
CA LYS A 538 -9.82 22.93 7.55
C LYS A 538 -10.36 22.30 8.81
N PHE A 539 -11.45 21.53 8.70
CA PHE A 539 -12.07 20.85 9.83
C PHE A 539 -11.09 19.91 10.54
N GLY A 540 -10.21 19.24 9.79
CA GLY A 540 -9.17 18.37 10.35
C GLY A 540 -8.01 19.12 11.01
N LEU A 541 -7.64 20.31 10.52
CA LEU A 541 -6.67 21.20 11.16
C LEU A 541 -7.24 21.81 12.47
N GLU A 542 -8.54 22.08 12.50
CA GLU A 542 -9.23 22.77 13.60
C GLU A 542 -9.82 21.79 14.65
N SER A 543 -9.99 20.52 14.29
CA SER A 543 -10.45 19.44 15.19
C SER A 543 -9.30 18.65 15.77
N THR A 544 -9.43 18.23 17.03
CA THR A 544 -8.38 17.53 17.78
C THR A 544 -8.89 16.27 18.49
N LEU A 545 -7.98 15.29 18.64
CA LEU A 545 -8.15 14.10 19.46
C LEU A 545 -7.24 14.20 20.70
N ALA A 546 -7.74 13.77 21.86
CA ALA A 546 -6.96 13.66 23.09
C ALA A 546 -6.49 12.21 23.31
N ILE A 547 -5.21 11.94 23.05
CA ILE A 547 -4.55 10.64 23.24
C ILE A 547 -4.01 10.55 24.68
N ARG A 548 -4.26 9.41 25.34
CA ARG A 548 -3.82 9.14 26.72
C ARG A 548 -3.23 7.73 26.83
N PRO A 549 -2.06 7.54 27.45
CA PRO A 549 -1.56 6.22 27.81
C PRO A 549 -2.54 5.51 28.73
N THR A 550 -2.82 4.24 28.43
CA THR A 550 -3.59 3.37 29.33
C THR A 550 -2.78 3.15 30.60
N ALA A 551 -3.21 3.75 31.71
CA ALA A 551 -2.43 3.81 32.95
C ALA A 551 -2.23 2.40 33.57
N ALA A 552 -1.06 1.82 33.29
CA ALA A 552 -0.67 0.50 33.77
C ALA A 552 -0.35 0.51 35.27
N VAL A 553 -1.38 0.24 36.08
CA VAL A 553 -1.37 0.17 37.55
C VAL A 553 -1.08 1.51 38.24
N GLN A 554 -2.03 1.97 39.05
CA GLN A 554 -1.92 3.20 39.84
C GLN A 554 -0.77 3.12 40.85
N THR A 555 0.35 3.78 40.55
CA THR A 555 1.28 4.26 41.58
C THR A 555 0.74 5.56 42.18
N THR A 556 0.93 5.75 43.48
CA THR A 556 0.20 6.74 44.29
C THR A 556 0.78 8.16 44.22
N SER A 557 1.00 8.68 43.01
CA SER A 557 1.33 10.10 42.77
C SER A 557 0.11 10.89 42.30
N ALA A 558 0.01 12.15 42.75
CA ALA A 558 -1.14 13.02 42.46
C ALA A 558 -0.94 13.90 41.22
N GLU A 559 -0.17 13.43 40.24
CA GLU A 559 0.07 14.14 38.98
C GLU A 559 -1.00 13.81 37.94
N ALA A 560 -1.42 14.79 37.15
CA ALA A 560 -2.45 14.59 36.13
C ALA A 560 -1.90 13.70 35.00
N PRO A 561 -2.66 12.72 34.49
CA PRO A 561 -2.16 11.78 33.47
C PRO A 561 -1.79 12.54 32.19
N VAL A 562 -0.53 12.37 31.75
CA VAL A 562 0.02 13.06 30.59
C VAL A 562 -0.77 12.69 29.34
N SER A 563 -1.35 13.68 28.67
CA SER A 563 -2.15 13.51 27.45
C SER A 563 -1.59 14.33 26.29
N ILE A 564 -1.50 13.74 25.10
CA ILE A 564 -1.26 14.49 23.87
C ILE A 564 -2.60 14.98 23.34
N THR A 565 -2.65 16.23 22.89
CA THR A 565 -3.73 16.71 22.02
C THR A 565 -3.13 17.03 20.65
N ALA A 566 -3.65 16.41 19.60
CA ALA A 566 -3.16 16.57 18.23
C ALA A 566 -4.34 16.78 17.27
N SER A 567 -4.11 17.45 16.14
CA SER A 567 -5.14 17.65 15.11
C SER A 567 -5.49 16.35 14.40
N PHE A 568 -6.64 16.29 13.72
CA PHE A 568 -6.98 15.12 12.89
C PHE A 568 -5.99 14.94 11.73
N VAL A 569 -5.42 16.03 11.21
CA VAL A 569 -4.36 15.99 10.17
C VAL A 569 -3.04 15.42 10.71
N GLN A 570 -2.68 15.72 11.97
CA GLN A 570 -1.46 15.20 12.60
C GLN A 570 -1.53 13.68 12.86
N ILE A 571 -2.73 13.16 13.16
CA ILE A 571 -2.95 11.74 13.51
C ILE A 571 -3.38 10.85 12.33
N ASP A 572 -3.55 11.43 11.14
CA ASP A 572 -3.99 10.75 9.92
C ASP A 572 -3.09 9.52 9.61
N PRO A 573 -3.62 8.29 9.60
CA PRO A 573 -2.82 7.07 9.36
C PRO A 573 -2.44 6.87 7.89
N TYR A 574 -2.91 7.72 6.98
CA TYR A 574 -2.68 7.64 5.54
C TYR A 574 -2.10 8.95 4.99
N PRO A 575 -0.92 9.41 5.44
CA PRO A 575 -0.33 10.69 5.00
C PRO A 575 -0.10 10.79 3.47
N HIS A 576 -0.09 9.66 2.75
CA HIS A 576 -0.05 9.63 1.29
C HIS A 576 -1.39 10.00 0.62
N HIS A 577 -2.54 9.71 1.24
CA HIS A 577 -3.85 10.24 0.80
C HIS A 577 -3.90 11.75 0.97
N MET A 578 -3.39 12.26 2.10
CA MET A 578 -3.29 13.70 2.36
C MET A 578 -2.35 14.43 1.39
N VAL A 579 -1.17 13.86 1.12
CA VAL A 579 -0.26 14.38 0.08
C VAL A 579 -0.94 14.39 -1.29
N ALA A 580 -1.67 13.33 -1.67
CA ALA A 580 -2.39 13.28 -2.94
C ALA A 580 -3.50 14.34 -3.02
N GLY A 581 -4.34 14.49 -1.98
CA GLY A 581 -5.39 15.51 -1.92
C GLY A 581 -4.83 16.92 -2.02
N VAL A 582 -3.74 17.22 -1.30
CA VAL A 582 -3.04 18.50 -1.40
C VAL A 582 -2.46 18.73 -2.80
N GLN A 583 -1.83 17.73 -3.42
CA GLN A 583 -1.26 17.87 -4.77
C GLN A 583 -2.34 18.12 -5.84
N LEU A 584 -3.48 17.41 -5.74
CA LEU A 584 -4.63 17.59 -6.64
C LEU A 584 -5.28 18.96 -6.45
N MET A 585 -5.55 19.39 -5.21
CA MET A 585 -6.07 20.74 -4.96
C MET A 585 -5.07 21.84 -5.35
N ASN A 586 -3.77 21.61 -5.17
CA ASN A 586 -2.72 22.52 -5.65
C ASN A 586 -2.74 22.69 -7.18
N LYS A 587 -3.00 21.61 -7.94
CA LYS A 587 -3.22 21.65 -9.40
C LYS A 587 -4.44 22.49 -9.76
N VAL A 588 -5.56 22.28 -9.07
CA VAL A 588 -6.83 23.02 -9.25
C VAL A 588 -6.67 24.51 -8.95
N ILE A 589 -6.21 24.88 -7.75
CA ILE A 589 -6.04 26.28 -7.32
C ILE A 589 -5.08 27.03 -8.25
N SER A 590 -4.03 26.35 -8.74
CA SER A 590 -3.08 26.91 -9.71
C SER A 590 -3.63 26.97 -11.14
N ARG A 591 -4.65 26.20 -11.49
CA ARG A 591 -5.43 26.36 -12.74
C ARG A 591 -6.36 27.56 -12.64
N GLU A 592 -7.20 27.62 -11.61
CA GLU A 592 -8.24 28.64 -11.49
C GLU A 592 -7.67 30.06 -11.33
N TYR A 593 -6.52 30.22 -10.66
CA TYR A 593 -5.80 31.50 -10.59
C TYR A 593 -5.19 31.93 -11.94
N ARG A 594 -4.59 31.00 -12.70
CA ARG A 594 -4.09 31.29 -14.07
C ARG A 594 -5.21 31.62 -15.05
N LEU A 595 -6.43 31.16 -14.80
CA LEU A 595 -7.63 31.52 -15.55
C LEU A 595 -8.30 32.81 -15.04
N GLY A 596 -7.73 33.51 -14.05
CA GLY A 596 -8.27 34.75 -13.50
C GLY A 596 -9.55 34.61 -12.65
N LYS A 597 -10.02 33.38 -12.40
CA LYS A 597 -11.29 33.11 -11.71
C LYS A 597 -11.24 33.36 -10.21
N ILE A 598 -10.05 33.29 -9.59
CA ILE A 598 -9.83 33.59 -8.17
C ILE A 598 -8.77 34.69 -8.01
N LYS A 599 -8.95 35.55 -7.00
CA LYS A 599 -8.03 36.65 -6.70
C LYS A 599 -6.74 36.13 -6.06
N LEU A 600 -5.67 36.92 -6.11
CA LEU A 600 -4.37 36.61 -5.47
C LEU A 600 -4.49 36.34 -3.97
N GLU A 601 -5.41 37.04 -3.28
CA GLU A 601 -5.71 36.83 -1.86
C GLU A 601 -6.29 35.43 -1.61
N THR A 602 -7.34 35.07 -2.36
CA THR A 602 -7.96 33.73 -2.33
C THR A 602 -6.95 32.64 -2.65
N TYR A 603 -6.10 32.84 -3.67
CA TYR A 603 -5.02 31.92 -4.02
C TYR A 603 -4.03 31.72 -2.87
N LYS A 604 -3.53 32.81 -2.27
CA LYS A 604 -2.61 32.76 -1.12
C LYS A 604 -3.24 32.07 0.09
N TYR A 605 -4.50 32.38 0.39
CA TYR A 605 -5.25 31.76 1.48
C TYR A 605 -5.39 30.25 1.28
N LEU A 606 -5.89 29.80 0.13
CA LEU A 606 -6.08 28.37 -0.15
C LEU A 606 -4.73 27.62 -0.18
N LYS A 607 -3.68 28.19 -0.77
CA LYS A 607 -2.32 27.64 -0.74
C LYS A 607 -1.75 27.56 0.68
N SER A 608 -2.07 28.52 1.55
CA SER A 608 -1.67 28.50 2.96
C SER A 608 -2.40 27.39 3.74
N THR A 609 -3.69 27.17 3.51
CA THR A 609 -4.42 26.02 4.08
C THR A 609 -3.82 24.69 3.65
N LEU A 610 -3.51 24.53 2.35
CA LEU A 610 -2.82 23.33 1.86
C LEU A 610 -1.41 23.15 2.46
N LEU A 611 -0.69 24.26 2.69
CA LEU A 611 0.64 24.20 3.28
C LEU A 611 0.58 23.79 4.76
N LYS A 612 -0.34 24.37 5.55
CA LYS A 612 -0.59 23.96 6.94
C LYS A 612 -0.86 22.47 7.06
N ALA A 613 -1.70 21.92 6.17
CA ALA A 613 -1.98 20.48 6.15
C ALA A 613 -0.70 19.65 5.97
N LEU A 614 0.17 20.01 5.00
CA LEU A 614 1.48 19.33 4.85
C LEU A 614 2.48 19.65 5.96
N GLU A 615 2.31 20.78 6.67
CA GLU A 615 3.19 21.17 7.77
C GLU A 615 2.98 20.32 9.03
N GLU A 616 1.75 19.86 9.23
CA GLU A 616 1.30 18.95 10.28
C GLU A 616 1.50 17.46 9.95
N LEU A 617 1.67 17.08 8.68
CA LEU A 617 2.03 15.70 8.31
C LEU A 617 3.45 15.32 8.77
N PRO A 618 3.73 14.02 9.02
CA PRO A 618 5.01 13.51 9.51
C PRO A 618 6.27 14.11 8.84
N PRO A 619 7.07 14.94 9.55
CA PRO A 619 8.18 15.68 8.94
C PRO A 619 9.35 14.79 8.53
N THR A 620 9.40 13.56 9.03
CA THR A 620 10.36 12.51 8.67
C THR A 620 9.98 11.72 7.42
N SER A 621 8.79 11.91 6.83
CA SER A 621 8.38 11.25 5.60
C SER A 621 8.98 11.94 4.37
N LYS A 622 9.68 11.17 3.53
CA LYS A 622 10.29 11.64 2.29
C LYS A 622 9.26 12.27 1.33
N SER A 623 8.12 11.62 1.12
CA SER A 623 7.06 12.12 0.21
C SER A 623 6.36 13.37 0.75
N VAL A 624 6.25 13.51 2.08
CA VAL A 624 5.74 14.73 2.74
C VAL A 624 6.72 15.89 2.54
N GLN A 625 8.03 15.67 2.72
CA GLN A 625 9.03 16.71 2.45
C GLN A 625 9.06 17.14 0.98
N GLU A 626 9.03 16.19 0.03
CA GLU A 626 8.95 16.49 -1.41
C GLU A 626 7.69 17.32 -1.75
N ALA A 627 6.53 16.97 -1.18
CA ALA A 627 5.29 17.73 -1.35
C ALA A 627 5.34 19.14 -0.74
N ARG A 628 5.92 19.30 0.47
CA ARG A 628 6.11 20.60 1.14
C ARG A 628 7.00 21.51 0.30
N GLN A 629 8.15 21.02 -0.16
CA GLN A 629 9.11 21.79 -0.96
C GLN A 629 8.50 22.24 -2.30
N HIS A 630 7.76 21.37 -2.99
CA HIS A 630 7.04 21.71 -4.21
C HIS A 630 5.98 22.82 -3.99
N LEU A 631 5.17 22.71 -2.93
CA LEU A 631 4.15 23.70 -2.61
C LEU A 631 4.74 25.05 -2.17
N GLN A 632 5.81 25.03 -1.37
CA GLN A 632 6.54 26.23 -0.94
C GLN A 632 7.20 26.94 -2.14
N THR A 633 7.81 26.18 -3.07
CA THR A 633 8.41 26.74 -4.29
C THR A 633 7.35 27.47 -5.13
N SER A 634 6.20 26.83 -5.35
CA SER A 634 5.06 27.43 -6.07
C SER A 634 4.49 28.69 -5.38
N LEU A 635 4.66 28.85 -4.06
CA LEU A 635 4.31 30.07 -3.33
C LEU A 635 5.36 31.18 -3.47
N ILE A 636 6.64 30.82 -3.52
CA ILE A 636 7.76 31.77 -3.67
C ILE A 636 7.77 32.39 -5.08
N GLU A 637 7.47 31.60 -6.11
CA GLU A 637 7.38 32.06 -7.51
C GLU A 637 6.29 33.13 -7.75
N LEU A 638 5.33 33.30 -6.83
CA LEU A 638 4.34 34.38 -6.86
C LEU A 638 4.75 35.66 -6.12
N LYS A 639 5.91 35.69 -5.45
CA LYS A 639 6.49 36.98 -5.07
C LYS A 639 6.93 37.69 -6.36
N PRO A 640 6.46 38.92 -6.64
CA PRO A 640 6.83 39.58 -7.88
C PRO A 640 8.35 39.75 -7.93
N ARG A 641 8.95 39.56 -9.11
CA ARG A 641 10.24 40.20 -9.42
C ARG A 641 10.02 41.69 -9.18
N THR A 642 10.68 42.23 -8.15
CA THR A 642 10.58 43.65 -7.81
C THR A 642 10.97 44.50 -9.01
N ALA A 643 10.21 45.54 -9.29
CA ALA A 643 10.47 46.43 -10.40
C ALA A 643 11.77 47.21 -10.13
N ASN A 644 12.87 46.77 -10.72
CA ASN A 644 14.20 47.38 -10.60
C ASN A 644 14.95 47.28 -11.94
N SER A 645 14.31 47.77 -13.01
CA SER A 645 14.89 47.91 -14.35
C SER A 645 14.17 48.95 -15.21
N ARG A 646 13.83 50.10 -14.62
CA ARG A 646 13.59 51.36 -15.32
C ARG A 646 14.31 52.48 -14.57
N GLU A 647 14.78 53.46 -15.34
CA GLU A 647 15.69 54.54 -14.94
C GLU A 647 17.10 54.02 -14.54
N THR A 648 18.20 54.63 -14.99
CA THR A 648 18.36 55.77 -15.91
C THR A 648 19.66 55.66 -16.68
N TYR A 649 19.65 55.97 -17.97
CA TYR A 649 20.70 56.74 -18.63
C TYR A 649 20.12 57.40 -19.89
N ILE A 650 20.05 58.73 -19.87
CA ILE A 650 19.88 59.58 -21.05
C ILE A 650 21.16 60.40 -21.18
N VAL A 651 21.93 60.14 -22.24
CA VAL A 651 22.63 61.13 -23.07
C VAL A 651 22.58 60.58 -24.49
#